data_AF-A0A498NCZ0-F1
#
_entry.id   AF-A0A498NCZ0-F1
#
_cell.length_a   1.000
_cell.length_b   1.000
_cell.length_c   1.000
_cell.angle_alpha   90.00
_cell.angle_beta   90.00
_cell.angle_gamma   90.00
#
_symmetry.space_group_name_H-M   'P 1'
#
loop_
_entity.id
_entity.type
_entity.pdbx_description
1 polymer ?
#
loop_
_entity_poly.entity_id
_entity_poly.type
_entity_poly.pdbx_seq_one_letter_code
_entity_poly.pdbx_strand_id
1 'polypeptide(L)'
;MWGGNGSTFLQGNTNPVSGQVYTMYHGTSMEAAKKIRKEGFCQSAGGMLGRGVYLSRDLEKARRYPLNLQAYQRVVLKVRVSVGKVKKIDCQGHPLQNTWHDHGYDTAWCPPKCGMVPSGLEEDCVWDPQRIQVIEMLYPFLENETISFRSDIRGANMWAEDDLGPGAPPCLDSYRELVDDRVYTMYHGTSRKAAEKIKREGFRPSSDGMFGRGIYLSRDLKKVSRYPLDLPENQRVIVRVKVNVGRVIKIDYQGHPLQKIWHDHGYDTAWCPPNCGMVQSGLEGNCVWDSRRITVIDVIHPNMWAEDNLAPGAPPCLDSYRELVDDGVYTMYHGTSRKAAEKIKREGFHPSSDGMFGRGVYLSRDLQKASRYPLDLPENQRVIVRVKINVGRVIKIDYQGHPLQKIWHDRGYDTAWCPPKCGMVPSGLEENCVWDSRRITVIDVIHPNMRAEDNLGPGAPPCLDSYRELVDDRVYTMYHGTSRKAAEKIKREGFHPSSDGMFGRGVYLSRDLQKASRYPLDLPENQRVIVRVKVNVGRVIKIDYQGHPLQKIWYDRGYDTAWCPPNCGMVPSGLEENCVWDSRRITVIDVIHPNMRAEDNLSAGAPPCLESYREPADGKVYRMYHGTSRKTAAKIEWQGFRLSSQGMLGRGVYLSRDLQKASRYPLNLPEN
;
A
#
# COMPACT_ATOMS: atom_id res chain seq x y z
N MET A 1 -23.86 -40.41 0.19
CA MET A 1 -24.18 -39.90 -1.17
C MET A 1 -24.54 -38.43 -1.03
N TRP A 2 -23.71 -37.52 -1.53
CA TRP A 2 -23.93 -36.08 -1.43
C TRP A 2 -24.45 -35.57 -2.77
N GLY A 3 -25.78 -35.45 -2.89
CA GLY A 3 -26.43 -34.76 -4.01
C GLY A 3 -26.78 -33.33 -3.60
N GLY A 4 -26.45 -32.35 -4.45
CA GLY A 4 -26.85 -30.95 -4.28
C GLY A 4 -25.69 -29.97 -4.29
N ASN A 5 -25.46 -29.34 -5.45
CA ASN A 5 -24.61 -28.17 -5.63
C ASN A 5 -25.30 -26.93 -5.05
N GLY A 6 -24.73 -26.36 -4.00
CA GLY A 6 -25.12 -25.04 -3.47
C GLY A 6 -25.08 -24.98 -1.95
N SER A 7 -23.95 -24.56 -1.37
CA SER A 7 -23.95 -24.03 -0.01
C SER A 7 -24.67 -22.68 -0.03
N THR A 8 -25.83 -22.59 0.62
CA THR A 8 -26.56 -21.32 0.75
C THR A 8 -25.95 -20.50 1.89
N PHE A 9 -25.55 -19.26 1.61
CA PHE A 9 -25.23 -18.27 2.65
C PHE A 9 -26.56 -17.80 3.25
N LEU A 10 -26.93 -18.31 4.43
CA LEU A 10 -28.06 -17.79 5.20
C LEU A 10 -27.56 -16.70 6.16
N GLN A 11 -28.16 -15.51 6.09
CA GLN A 11 -27.91 -14.42 7.04
C GLN A 11 -28.35 -14.85 8.46
N GLY A 12 -27.63 -14.41 9.50
CA GLY A 12 -27.85 -14.83 10.91
C GLY A 12 -29.27 -14.57 11.46
N ASN A 13 -30.07 -13.75 10.78
CA ASN A 13 -31.46 -13.44 11.15
C ASN A 13 -32.52 -14.38 10.54
N THR A 14 -32.10 -15.48 9.89
CA THR A 14 -33.02 -16.43 9.24
C THR A 14 -33.09 -17.76 9.98
N ASN A 15 -34.27 -18.39 10.00
CA ASN A 15 -34.47 -19.70 10.62
C ASN A 15 -33.70 -20.77 9.82
N PRO A 16 -32.87 -21.63 10.46
CA PRO A 16 -32.24 -22.75 9.77
C PRO A 16 -33.33 -23.73 9.32
N VAL A 17 -33.26 -24.14 8.06
CA VAL A 17 -34.15 -25.15 7.49
C VAL A 17 -33.55 -26.52 7.74
N SER A 18 -34.35 -27.45 8.27
CA SER A 18 -33.89 -28.81 8.55
C SER A 18 -33.43 -29.53 7.27
N GLY A 19 -32.37 -30.33 7.39
CA GLY A 19 -31.79 -31.12 6.30
C GLY A 19 -30.88 -30.34 5.34
N GLN A 20 -30.68 -29.03 5.58
CA GLN A 20 -29.81 -28.20 4.76
C GLN A 20 -28.35 -28.22 5.21
N VAL A 21 -27.49 -27.70 4.33
CA VAL A 21 -26.06 -27.54 4.59
C VAL A 21 -25.69 -26.06 4.56
N TYR A 22 -25.07 -25.58 5.63
CA TYR A 22 -24.70 -24.17 5.79
C TYR A 22 -23.21 -23.97 5.94
N THR A 23 -22.75 -22.77 5.57
CA THR A 23 -21.43 -22.28 5.97
C THR A 23 -21.55 -21.58 7.32
N MET A 24 -20.75 -22.00 8.29
CA MET A 24 -20.70 -21.46 9.65
C MET A 24 -19.25 -21.25 10.10
N TYR A 25 -19.06 -20.67 11.28
CA TYR A 25 -17.79 -20.22 11.81
C TYR A 25 -17.58 -20.67 13.26
N HIS A 26 -16.35 -21.07 13.59
CA HIS A 26 -15.93 -21.46 14.94
C HIS A 26 -14.66 -20.71 15.35
N GLY A 27 -14.75 -19.87 16.38
CA GLY A 27 -13.59 -19.17 16.95
C GLY A 27 -12.82 -20.05 17.95
N THR A 28 -11.51 -20.15 17.79
CA THR A 28 -10.65 -21.00 18.64
C THR A 28 -9.18 -20.50 18.65
N SER A 29 -8.28 -21.17 19.38
CA SER A 29 -6.83 -20.84 19.37
C SER A 29 -6.14 -21.47 18.15
N MET A 30 -4.97 -20.94 17.77
CA MET A 30 -4.14 -21.51 16.70
C MET A 30 -3.80 -22.99 16.94
N GLU A 31 -3.43 -23.35 18.17
CA GLU A 31 -3.10 -24.73 18.54
C GLU A 31 -4.33 -25.63 18.41
N ALA A 32 -5.47 -25.18 18.93
CA ALA A 32 -6.73 -25.92 18.86
C ALA A 32 -7.20 -26.10 17.42
N ALA A 33 -7.08 -25.08 16.57
CA ALA A 33 -7.43 -25.17 15.15
C ALA A 33 -6.54 -26.16 14.37
N LYS A 34 -5.23 -26.20 14.66
CA LYS A 34 -4.32 -27.20 14.08
C LYS A 34 -4.71 -28.61 14.51
N LYS A 35 -5.10 -28.79 15.76
CA LYS A 35 -5.60 -30.07 16.28
C LYS A 35 -6.92 -30.48 15.61
N ILE A 36 -7.89 -29.58 15.52
CA ILE A 36 -9.19 -29.83 14.86
C ILE A 36 -9.01 -30.20 13.38
N ARG A 37 -8.07 -29.58 12.67
CA ARG A 37 -7.76 -29.95 11.27
C ARG A 37 -7.18 -31.35 11.12
N LYS A 38 -6.45 -31.83 12.13
CA LYS A 38 -5.80 -33.14 12.10
C LYS A 38 -6.72 -34.26 12.60
N GLU A 39 -7.51 -33.98 13.63
CA GLU A 39 -8.23 -34.99 14.41
C GLU A 39 -9.78 -34.83 14.32
N GLY A 40 -10.28 -33.74 13.76
CA GLY A 40 -11.70 -33.40 13.74
C GLY A 40 -12.14 -32.62 14.97
N PHE A 41 -13.41 -32.22 15.01
CA PHE A 41 -14.00 -31.55 16.17
C PHE A 41 -14.33 -32.55 17.28
N CYS A 42 -14.20 -32.12 18.53
CA CYS A 42 -14.72 -32.83 19.70
C CYS A 42 -15.88 -32.02 20.30
N GLN A 43 -16.89 -32.71 20.84
CA GLN A 43 -17.97 -32.05 21.57
C GLN A 43 -17.42 -31.33 22.81
N SER A 44 -17.97 -30.16 23.12
CA SER A 44 -17.78 -29.55 24.45
C SER A 44 -18.42 -30.42 25.52
N ALA A 45 -17.96 -30.30 26.78
CA ALA A 45 -18.59 -30.99 27.91
C ALA A 45 -19.97 -30.39 28.29
N GLY A 46 -20.30 -29.19 27.80
CA GLY A 46 -21.54 -28.47 28.08
C GLY A 46 -21.58 -27.09 27.42
N GLY A 47 -22.52 -26.25 27.83
CA GLY A 47 -22.76 -24.90 27.33
C GLY A 47 -24.23 -24.52 27.45
N MET A 48 -24.62 -23.35 26.93
CA MET A 48 -25.99 -22.84 27.08
C MET A 48 -27.05 -23.67 26.34
N LEU A 49 -26.65 -24.48 25.36
CA LEU A 49 -27.48 -25.44 24.63
C LEU A 49 -27.06 -26.89 24.91
N GLY A 50 -26.36 -27.14 26.02
CA GLY A 50 -25.83 -28.46 26.36
C GLY A 50 -24.52 -28.79 25.64
N ARG A 51 -24.14 -30.06 25.63
CA ARG A 51 -22.89 -30.55 25.01
C ARG A 51 -23.03 -30.59 23.48
N GLY A 52 -21.97 -30.23 22.77
CA GLY A 52 -21.94 -30.22 21.30
C GLY A 52 -20.83 -29.32 20.75
N VAL A 53 -20.83 -29.09 19.43
CA VAL A 53 -19.91 -28.15 18.78
C VAL A 53 -20.65 -26.85 18.52
N TYR A 54 -20.17 -25.78 19.15
CA TYR A 54 -20.76 -24.45 19.06
C TYR A 54 -20.25 -23.70 17.84
N LEU A 55 -21.20 -23.19 17.06
CA LEU A 55 -20.99 -22.57 15.77
C LEU A 55 -21.83 -21.30 15.67
N SER A 56 -21.33 -20.36 14.87
CA SER A 56 -21.97 -19.10 14.58
C SER A 56 -22.10 -18.94 13.07
N ARG A 57 -23.21 -18.40 12.59
CA ARG A 57 -23.33 -17.93 11.21
C ARG A 57 -22.76 -16.52 11.05
N ASP A 58 -22.63 -15.78 12.15
CA ASP A 58 -21.92 -14.52 12.21
C ASP A 58 -20.40 -14.75 12.41
N LEU A 59 -19.62 -14.33 11.42
CA LEU A 59 -18.15 -14.35 11.45
C LEU A 59 -17.60 -13.43 12.55
N GLU A 60 -18.11 -12.21 12.68
CA GLU A 60 -17.67 -11.22 13.69
C GLU A 60 -17.96 -11.67 15.12
N LYS A 61 -19.02 -12.45 15.31
CA LYS A 61 -19.23 -13.18 16.57
C LYS A 61 -18.13 -14.20 16.81
N ALA A 62 -17.89 -15.12 15.86
CA ALA A 62 -16.91 -16.19 16.02
C ALA A 62 -15.50 -15.65 16.35
N ARG A 63 -15.08 -14.54 15.73
CA ARG A 63 -13.76 -13.90 15.93
C ARG A 63 -13.47 -13.44 17.35
N ARG A 64 -14.51 -13.21 18.16
CA ARG A 64 -14.36 -12.76 19.55
C ARG A 64 -13.99 -13.90 20.49
N TYR A 65 -14.13 -15.15 20.06
CA TYR A 65 -13.87 -16.32 20.89
C TYR A 65 -12.52 -16.95 20.54
N PRO A 66 -11.80 -17.50 21.53
CA PRO A 66 -12.12 -17.50 22.96
C PRO A 66 -11.87 -16.12 23.62
N LEU A 67 -12.78 -15.69 24.50
CA LEU A 67 -12.75 -14.35 25.12
C LEU A 67 -11.51 -14.13 26.01
N ASN A 68 -10.93 -15.20 26.55
CA ASN A 68 -9.76 -15.18 27.42
C ASN A 68 -8.41 -15.15 26.66
N LEU A 69 -8.41 -15.24 25.33
CA LEU A 69 -7.20 -15.13 24.51
C LEU A 69 -7.08 -13.73 23.90
N GLN A 70 -5.87 -13.25 23.66
CA GLN A 70 -5.65 -11.99 22.93
C GLN A 70 -6.02 -12.14 21.44
N ALA A 71 -6.39 -11.04 20.77
CA ALA A 71 -6.90 -11.08 19.39
C ALA A 71 -5.96 -11.79 18.39
N TYR A 72 -4.64 -11.62 18.54
CA TYR A 72 -3.62 -12.24 17.67
C TYR A 72 -3.43 -13.75 17.92
N GLN A 73 -3.96 -14.28 19.02
CA GLN A 73 -3.90 -15.71 19.37
C GLN A 73 -5.13 -16.49 18.88
N ARG A 74 -6.15 -15.77 18.38
CA ARG A 74 -7.42 -16.34 17.91
C ARG A 74 -7.37 -16.62 16.41
N VAL A 75 -8.02 -17.70 16.01
CA VAL A 75 -8.29 -18.08 14.62
C VAL A 75 -9.75 -18.47 14.48
N VAL A 76 -10.32 -18.37 13.27
CA VAL A 76 -11.68 -18.82 12.98
C VAL A 76 -11.64 -19.95 11.98
N LEU A 77 -12.34 -21.03 12.24
CA LEU A 77 -12.55 -22.09 11.25
C LEU A 77 -13.84 -21.82 10.50
N LYS A 78 -13.76 -21.66 9.18
CA LYS A 78 -14.92 -21.67 8.29
C LYS A 78 -15.26 -23.12 7.97
N VAL A 79 -16.49 -23.51 8.29
CA VAL A 79 -16.95 -24.90 8.24
C VAL A 79 -18.20 -25.06 7.39
N ARG A 80 -18.34 -26.23 6.76
CA ARG A 80 -19.57 -26.70 6.11
C ARG A 80 -20.30 -27.62 7.08
N VAL A 81 -21.55 -27.33 7.37
CA VAL A 81 -22.31 -27.97 8.45
C VAL A 81 -23.62 -28.53 7.91
N SER A 82 -23.81 -29.84 8.01
CA SER A 82 -25.09 -30.49 7.71
C SER A 82 -25.96 -30.49 8.97
N VAL A 83 -26.89 -29.52 9.09
CA VAL A 83 -27.61 -29.27 10.35
C VAL A 83 -28.64 -30.32 10.73
N GLY A 84 -29.04 -31.19 9.80
CA GLY A 84 -29.99 -32.28 10.08
C GLY A 84 -31.33 -31.74 10.62
N LYS A 85 -31.91 -32.39 11.63
CA LYS A 85 -33.12 -31.90 12.32
C LYS A 85 -32.76 -30.78 13.30
N VAL A 86 -33.35 -29.60 13.11
CA VAL A 86 -33.05 -28.41 13.91
C VAL A 86 -34.13 -28.13 14.95
N LYS A 87 -33.73 -27.89 16.21
CA LYS A 87 -34.64 -27.43 17.28
C LYS A 87 -34.35 -25.97 17.63
N LYS A 88 -35.38 -25.11 17.53
CA LYS A 88 -35.32 -23.74 18.05
C LYS A 88 -35.38 -23.74 19.58
N ILE A 89 -34.47 -23.01 20.23
CA ILE A 89 -34.37 -22.79 21.67
C ILE A 89 -34.31 -21.27 21.91
N ASP A 90 -35.43 -20.64 22.23
CA ASP A 90 -35.57 -19.17 22.23
C ASP A 90 -35.81 -18.53 23.59
N CYS A 91 -35.77 -19.32 24.68
CA CYS A 91 -35.90 -18.81 26.04
C CYS A 91 -35.04 -19.59 27.04
N GLN A 92 -34.66 -18.93 28.13
CA GLN A 92 -33.85 -19.55 29.18
C GLN A 92 -34.74 -20.50 29.98
N GLY A 93 -34.25 -21.72 30.22
CA GLY A 93 -35.04 -22.78 30.83
C GLY A 93 -35.96 -23.52 29.86
N HIS A 94 -35.76 -23.39 28.53
CA HIS A 94 -36.53 -24.16 27.55
C HIS A 94 -36.44 -25.67 27.88
N PRO A 95 -37.54 -26.45 27.83
CA PRO A 95 -37.56 -27.85 28.28
C PRO A 95 -36.51 -28.76 27.62
N LEU A 96 -36.16 -28.44 26.36
CA LEU A 96 -35.14 -29.14 25.57
C LEU A 96 -33.80 -28.40 25.45
N GLN A 97 -33.55 -27.36 26.26
CA GLN A 97 -32.37 -26.50 26.13
C GLN A 97 -31.06 -27.30 26.07
N ASN A 98 -30.93 -28.33 26.91
CA ASN A 98 -29.73 -29.16 27.00
C ASN A 98 -29.94 -30.63 26.58
N THR A 99 -31.16 -31.03 26.19
CA THR A 99 -31.58 -32.44 25.95
C THR A 99 -32.20 -32.67 24.57
N TRP A 100 -32.15 -31.66 23.68
CA TRP A 100 -32.67 -31.75 22.31
C TRP A 100 -32.08 -32.92 21.52
N HIS A 101 -30.82 -33.29 21.74
CA HIS A 101 -30.16 -34.40 21.05
C HIS A 101 -30.75 -35.76 21.44
N ASP A 102 -31.16 -35.94 22.70
CA ASP A 102 -31.86 -37.16 23.17
C ASP A 102 -33.23 -37.33 22.50
N HIS A 103 -33.78 -36.24 21.98
CA HIS A 103 -35.07 -36.20 21.29
C HIS A 103 -34.92 -36.28 19.75
N GLY A 104 -33.74 -36.71 19.27
CA GLY A 104 -33.48 -36.98 17.86
C GLY A 104 -33.25 -35.73 17.00
N TYR A 105 -32.92 -34.59 17.61
CA TYR A 105 -32.47 -33.39 16.90
C TYR A 105 -30.95 -33.41 16.72
N ASP A 106 -30.48 -32.95 15.57
CA ASP A 106 -29.06 -32.93 15.23
C ASP A 106 -28.39 -31.58 15.55
N THR A 107 -29.18 -30.49 15.58
CA THR A 107 -28.73 -29.14 15.90
C THR A 107 -29.74 -28.41 16.78
N ALA A 108 -29.29 -27.77 17.86
CA ALA A 108 -30.07 -26.75 18.56
C ALA A 108 -29.69 -25.36 18.04
N TRP A 109 -30.70 -24.51 17.84
CA TRP A 109 -30.52 -23.14 17.35
C TRP A 109 -31.16 -22.13 18.31
N CYS A 110 -30.34 -21.20 18.80
CA CYS A 110 -30.76 -20.02 19.53
C CYS A 110 -30.91 -18.83 18.57
N PRO A 111 -32.12 -18.24 18.42
CA PRO A 111 -32.34 -17.09 17.55
C PRO A 111 -31.74 -15.80 18.11
N PRO A 112 -31.40 -14.82 17.24
CA PRO A 112 -30.95 -13.51 17.69
C PRO A 112 -32.04 -12.78 18.48
N LYS A 113 -31.62 -11.91 19.40
CA LYS A 113 -32.46 -11.00 20.20
C LYS A 113 -33.56 -11.68 21.04
N CYS A 114 -33.45 -12.97 21.35
CA CYS A 114 -34.40 -13.67 22.23
C CYS A 114 -34.05 -13.62 23.72
N GLY A 115 -33.00 -12.86 24.08
CA GLY A 115 -32.58 -12.65 25.48
C GLY A 115 -31.69 -13.75 26.08
N MET A 116 -31.41 -14.82 25.33
CA MET A 116 -30.58 -15.96 25.78
C MET A 116 -29.07 -15.67 25.80
N VAL A 117 -28.60 -14.79 24.92
CA VAL A 117 -27.17 -14.46 24.76
C VAL A 117 -26.98 -12.97 24.99
N PRO A 118 -26.04 -12.51 25.85
CA PRO A 118 -25.81 -11.08 26.13
C PRO A 118 -25.50 -10.24 24.89
N SER A 119 -24.90 -10.85 23.86
CA SER A 119 -24.62 -10.18 22.58
C SER A 119 -25.86 -9.96 21.71
N GLY A 120 -26.98 -10.62 22.01
CA GLY A 120 -28.18 -10.63 21.18
C GLY A 120 -28.02 -11.35 19.84
N LEU A 121 -26.91 -12.08 19.63
CA LEU A 121 -26.62 -12.82 18.40
C LEU A 121 -27.02 -14.29 18.53
N GLU A 122 -27.26 -14.92 17.39
CA GLU A 122 -27.66 -16.31 17.21
C GLU A 122 -26.58 -17.31 17.68
N GLU A 123 -26.97 -18.54 17.99
CA GLU A 123 -26.00 -19.60 18.28
C GLU A 123 -26.51 -20.96 17.82
N ASP A 124 -25.66 -21.74 17.15
CA ASP A 124 -25.97 -23.07 16.69
C ASP A 124 -25.09 -24.08 17.46
N CYS A 125 -25.68 -25.13 18.02
CA CYS A 125 -24.97 -26.20 18.71
C CYS A 125 -25.26 -27.53 18.00
N VAL A 126 -24.24 -28.11 17.37
CA VAL A 126 -24.37 -29.35 16.59
C VAL A 126 -23.93 -30.53 17.43
N TRP A 127 -24.75 -31.59 17.42
CA TRP A 127 -24.51 -32.76 18.26
C TRP A 127 -23.30 -33.55 17.75
N ASP A 128 -23.37 -34.09 16.53
CA ASP A 128 -22.34 -34.96 15.98
C ASP A 128 -21.27 -34.17 15.21
N PRO A 129 -20.00 -34.16 15.67
CA PRO A 129 -18.91 -33.49 14.97
C PRO A 129 -18.68 -33.94 13.53
N GLN A 130 -19.07 -35.17 13.16
CA GLN A 130 -18.91 -35.68 11.78
C GLN A 130 -19.78 -34.94 10.77
N ARG A 131 -20.78 -34.18 11.24
CA ARG A 131 -21.61 -33.29 10.40
C ARG A 131 -20.92 -31.99 10.01
N ILE A 132 -19.69 -31.75 10.50
CA ILE A 132 -18.93 -30.52 10.34
C ILE A 132 -17.65 -30.81 9.55
N GLN A 133 -17.50 -30.15 8.41
CA GLN A 133 -16.29 -30.21 7.59
C GLN A 133 -15.56 -28.87 7.65
N VAL A 134 -14.29 -28.86 8.06
CA VAL A 134 -13.43 -27.68 7.96
C VAL A 134 -13.15 -27.39 6.49
N ILE A 135 -13.52 -26.19 6.03
CA ILE A 135 -13.25 -25.71 4.67
C ILE A 135 -11.95 -24.91 4.66
N GLU A 136 -11.81 -23.98 5.61
CA GLU A 136 -10.77 -22.96 5.60
C GLU A 136 -10.45 -22.50 7.03
N MET A 137 -9.18 -22.16 7.27
CA MET A 137 -8.75 -21.49 8.51
C MET A 137 -8.57 -20.02 8.21
N LEU A 138 -9.46 -19.23 8.80
CA LEU A 138 -9.47 -17.79 8.77
C LEU A 138 -8.64 -17.26 9.94
N TYR A 139 -7.90 -16.19 9.72
CA TYR A 139 -7.06 -15.58 10.74
C TYR A 139 -7.65 -14.22 11.08
N PRO A 140 -8.50 -14.07 12.10
CA PRO A 140 -9.19 -12.82 12.42
C PRO A 140 -8.26 -11.63 12.62
N PHE A 141 -7.03 -11.87 13.09
CA PHE A 141 -6.03 -10.80 13.18
C PHE A 141 -5.46 -10.42 11.80
N LEU A 142 -5.35 -11.37 10.86
CA LEU A 142 -4.98 -11.11 9.46
C LEU A 142 -6.19 -10.70 8.60
N GLU A 143 -7.42 -11.01 9.02
CA GLU A 143 -8.65 -10.81 8.24
C GLU A 143 -9.42 -9.56 8.64
N ASN A 144 -9.22 -9.04 9.85
CA ASN A 144 -9.61 -7.67 10.17
C ASN A 144 -8.60 -6.74 9.52
N GLU A 145 -7.40 -7.27 9.24
CA GLU A 145 -6.50 -6.71 8.23
C GLU A 145 -6.86 -7.04 6.77
N THR A 146 -8.02 -7.61 6.46
CA THR A 146 -8.51 -7.70 5.06
C THR A 146 -9.93 -7.20 4.81
N ILE A 147 -10.77 -7.06 5.84
CA ILE A 147 -12.16 -6.58 5.70
C ILE A 147 -12.41 -5.23 6.40
N SER A 148 -11.67 -4.85 7.45
CA SER A 148 -11.52 -3.41 7.80
C SER A 148 -10.40 -2.74 6.99
N PHE A 149 -9.63 -3.53 6.24
CA PHE A 149 -8.59 -3.06 5.29
C PHE A 149 -9.11 -2.66 3.91
N ARG A 150 -10.43 -2.65 3.68
CA ARG A 150 -10.96 -2.12 2.40
C ARG A 150 -11.62 -0.75 2.53
N SER A 151 -11.80 -0.24 3.75
CA SER A 151 -12.14 1.17 3.98
C SER A 151 -11.01 1.99 4.62
N ASP A 152 -9.90 1.41 5.09
CA ASP A 152 -8.84 2.21 5.76
C ASP A 152 -7.40 2.02 5.23
N ILE A 153 -7.18 1.56 3.98
CA ILE A 153 -5.85 1.72 3.32
C ILE A 153 -5.78 3.08 2.63
N ARG A 154 -6.13 4.14 3.37
CA ARG A 154 -6.14 5.51 2.86
C ARG A 154 -5.60 6.39 4.01
N GLY A 155 -4.34 6.12 4.43
CA GLY A 155 -3.61 6.98 5.40
C GLY A 155 -2.57 6.40 6.36
N ALA A 156 -2.16 5.11 6.31
CA ALA A 156 -1.19 4.60 7.30
C ALA A 156 0.29 4.81 6.89
N ASN A 157 0.97 5.66 7.65
CA ASN A 157 2.42 5.87 7.69
C ASN A 157 3.24 4.58 7.64
N MET A 158 4.24 4.54 6.76
CA MET A 158 5.25 3.47 6.73
C MET A 158 6.33 3.59 7.83
N TRP A 159 6.10 4.39 8.89
CA TRP A 159 7.10 4.70 9.92
C TRP A 159 6.49 5.05 11.29
N ALA A 160 5.50 4.29 11.75
CA ALA A 160 5.11 4.30 13.17
C ALA A 160 5.17 2.88 13.71
N GLU A 161 6.35 2.49 14.18
CA GLU A 161 6.50 1.54 15.28
C GLU A 161 7.55 2.15 16.22
N ASP A 162 7.11 3.11 17.02
CA ASP A 162 7.76 3.37 18.29
C ASP A 162 6.91 2.76 19.42
N ASP A 163 7.63 2.34 20.45
CA ASP A 163 7.16 1.86 21.76
C ASP A 163 6.72 0.40 21.89
N LEU A 164 7.58 -0.58 21.61
CA LEU A 164 7.68 -1.79 22.43
C LEU A 164 9.14 -2.29 22.39
N GLY A 165 9.66 -2.73 23.53
CA GLY A 165 11.01 -3.31 23.66
C GLY A 165 11.20 -4.60 22.83
N PRO A 166 11.75 -5.69 23.36
CA PRO A 166 12.19 -6.86 22.59
C PRO A 166 11.08 -7.69 21.87
N GLY A 167 9.90 -7.13 21.59
CA GLY A 167 8.71 -7.84 21.07
C GLY A 167 8.02 -7.26 19.82
N ALA A 168 8.65 -6.36 19.04
CA ALA A 168 8.04 -5.85 17.80
C ALA A 168 8.01 -6.92 16.67
N PRO A 169 6.88 -7.13 15.94
CA PRO A 169 6.77 -8.20 14.94
C PRO A 169 7.45 -7.84 13.59
N PRO A 170 8.36 -8.68 13.06
CA PRO A 170 8.96 -8.45 11.75
C PRO A 170 8.03 -8.76 10.55
N CYS A 171 8.44 -8.33 9.35
CA CYS A 171 7.66 -8.46 8.11
C CYS A 171 7.28 -9.92 7.79
N LEU A 172 6.10 -10.18 7.21
CA LEU A 172 5.57 -11.55 6.98
C LEU A 172 6.51 -12.46 6.15
N ASP A 173 7.28 -11.88 5.21
CA ASP A 173 8.25 -12.63 4.40
C ASP A 173 9.55 -12.97 5.15
N SER A 174 9.85 -12.32 6.29
CA SER A 174 11.03 -12.59 7.12
C SER A 174 10.94 -13.93 7.89
N TYR A 175 9.72 -14.44 8.11
CA TYR A 175 9.45 -15.70 8.80
C TYR A 175 9.59 -16.93 7.92
N ARG A 176 9.54 -16.76 6.60
CA ARG A 176 9.62 -17.88 5.67
C ARG A 176 11.06 -18.33 5.49
N GLU A 177 11.27 -19.64 5.53
CA GLU A 177 12.54 -20.24 5.14
C GLU A 177 12.91 -19.85 3.71
N LEU A 178 14.19 -19.58 3.51
CA LEU A 178 14.70 -19.32 2.17
C LEU A 178 14.67 -20.62 1.38
N VAL A 179 14.29 -20.51 0.11
CA VAL A 179 14.32 -21.62 -0.84
C VAL A 179 15.54 -21.44 -1.73
N ASP A 180 16.30 -22.51 -1.89
CA ASP A 180 17.49 -22.54 -2.76
C ASP A 180 17.18 -22.01 -4.17
N ASP A 181 18.17 -21.31 -4.73
CA ASP A 181 18.18 -20.74 -6.10
C ASP A 181 17.04 -19.76 -6.41
N ARG A 182 16.35 -19.25 -5.38
CA ARG A 182 15.28 -18.26 -5.54
C ARG A 182 15.82 -16.83 -5.44
N VAL A 183 15.15 -15.91 -6.14
CA VAL A 183 15.42 -14.47 -6.04
C VAL A 183 14.48 -13.83 -5.03
N TYR A 184 15.05 -13.09 -4.07
CA TYR A 184 14.31 -12.35 -3.04
C TYR A 184 14.61 -10.85 -3.12
N THR A 185 13.63 -10.03 -2.74
CA THR A 185 13.88 -8.62 -2.44
C THR A 185 14.39 -8.51 -1.00
N MET A 186 15.55 -7.89 -0.81
CA MET A 186 16.17 -7.67 0.50
C MET A 186 16.65 -6.22 0.63
N TYR A 187 17.10 -5.87 1.83
CA TYR A 187 17.46 -4.50 2.20
C TYR A 187 18.80 -4.46 2.94
N HIS A 188 19.57 -3.40 2.68
CA HIS A 188 20.82 -3.07 3.37
C HIS A 188 20.80 -1.65 3.92
N GLY A 189 21.15 -1.46 5.19
CA GLY A 189 21.10 -0.18 5.89
C GLY A 189 22.49 0.40 5.93
N THR A 190 22.66 1.62 5.42
CA THR A 190 23.99 2.20 5.22
C THR A 190 23.93 3.73 5.22
N SER A 191 25.09 4.39 5.11
CA SER A 191 25.14 5.86 4.98
C SER A 191 24.84 6.29 3.55
N ARG A 192 24.40 7.54 3.34
CA ARG A 192 24.22 8.10 1.99
C ARG A 192 25.48 7.97 1.11
N LYS A 193 26.66 8.26 1.69
CA LYS A 193 27.95 8.14 1.00
C LYS A 193 28.25 6.69 0.62
N ALA A 194 27.97 5.74 1.52
CA ALA A 194 28.20 4.32 1.26
C ALA A 194 27.20 3.76 0.22
N ALA A 195 25.94 4.21 0.23
CA ALA A 195 24.96 3.84 -0.78
C ALA A 195 25.34 4.32 -2.20
N GLU A 196 25.88 5.53 -2.33
CA GLU A 196 26.42 6.05 -3.60
C GLU A 196 27.64 5.24 -4.08
N LYS A 197 28.49 4.80 -3.15
CA LYS A 197 29.61 3.91 -3.46
C LYS A 197 29.13 2.53 -3.92
N ILE A 198 28.17 1.93 -3.21
CA ILE A 198 27.55 0.65 -3.56
C ILE A 198 26.89 0.72 -4.95
N LYS A 199 26.22 1.84 -5.28
CA LYS A 199 25.64 2.06 -6.61
C LYS A 199 26.67 2.07 -7.74
N ARG A 200 27.86 2.63 -7.51
CA ARG A 200 28.93 2.69 -8.52
C ARG A 200 29.75 1.41 -8.61
N GLU A 201 30.11 0.85 -7.47
CA GLU A 201 31.15 -0.18 -7.36
C GLU A 201 30.59 -1.56 -6.98
N GLY A 202 29.30 -1.66 -6.66
CA GLY A 202 28.69 -2.86 -6.10
C GLY A 202 28.98 -3.03 -4.60
N PHE A 203 28.44 -4.10 -4.01
CA PHE A 203 28.71 -4.45 -2.62
C PHE A 203 30.12 -5.01 -2.45
N ARG A 204 30.76 -4.65 -1.34
CA ARG A 204 32.00 -5.29 -0.87
C ARG A 204 31.70 -6.08 0.40
N PRO A 205 32.16 -7.34 0.53
CA PRO A 205 31.92 -8.12 1.73
C PRO A 205 32.65 -7.53 2.93
N SER A 206 31.99 -7.59 4.10
CA SER A 206 32.62 -7.28 5.38
C SER A 206 33.73 -8.29 5.68
N SER A 207 34.77 -7.86 6.39
CA SER A 207 35.88 -8.70 6.83
C SER A 207 35.51 -9.65 7.97
N ASP A 208 34.40 -9.39 8.68
CA ASP A 208 33.82 -10.21 9.75
C ASP A 208 32.33 -9.85 9.99
N GLY A 209 31.65 -10.58 10.88
CA GLY A 209 30.28 -10.35 11.33
C GLY A 209 29.66 -11.62 11.92
N MET A 210 28.37 -11.64 12.29
CA MET A 210 27.74 -12.81 12.92
C MET A 210 27.91 -14.13 12.18
N PHE A 211 27.91 -14.09 10.85
CA PHE A 211 28.12 -15.23 9.95
C PHE A 211 29.52 -15.24 9.30
N GLY A 212 30.46 -14.46 9.83
CA GLY A 212 31.79 -14.27 9.24
C GLY A 212 31.76 -13.29 8.08
N ARG A 213 32.67 -13.48 7.13
CA ARG A 213 32.83 -12.60 5.96
C ARG A 213 31.62 -12.70 5.03
N GLY A 214 31.19 -11.57 4.48
CA GLY A 214 30.09 -11.50 3.51
C GLY A 214 29.26 -10.22 3.60
N ILE A 215 28.14 -10.20 2.89
CA ILE A 215 27.27 -9.03 2.71
C ILE A 215 25.97 -9.24 3.47
N TYR A 216 25.75 -8.41 4.49
CA TYR A 216 24.63 -8.56 5.41
C TYR A 216 23.38 -7.85 4.91
N LEU A 217 22.29 -8.63 4.83
CA LEU A 217 21.00 -8.21 4.31
C LEU A 217 19.88 -8.73 5.20
N SER A 218 18.73 -8.05 5.12
CA SER A 218 17.51 -8.48 5.79
C SER A 218 16.31 -8.26 4.88
N ARG A 219 15.33 -9.15 4.97
CA ARG A 219 14.00 -9.00 4.34
C ARG A 219 13.11 -8.07 5.15
N ASP A 220 13.47 -7.80 6.40
CA ASP A 220 12.83 -6.82 7.25
C ASP A 220 13.40 -5.41 7.03
N LEU A 221 12.54 -4.51 6.53
CA LEU A 221 12.90 -3.13 6.22
C LEU A 221 13.09 -2.25 7.48
N LYS A 222 12.34 -2.53 8.56
CA LYS A 222 12.43 -1.82 9.84
C LYS A 222 13.68 -2.19 10.62
N LYS A 223 14.09 -3.46 10.55
CA LYS A 223 15.39 -3.89 11.06
C LYS A 223 16.49 -3.08 10.39
N VAL A 224 16.41 -2.97 9.06
CA VAL A 224 17.47 -2.39 8.24
C VAL A 224 17.55 -0.87 8.35
N SER A 225 16.42 -0.18 8.57
CA SER A 225 16.42 1.28 8.79
C SER A 225 17.21 1.72 10.02
N ARG A 226 17.39 0.84 11.00
CA ARG A 226 18.16 1.09 12.22
C ARG A 226 19.67 1.03 11.98
N TYR A 227 20.11 0.50 10.84
CA TYR A 227 21.54 0.36 10.54
C TYR A 227 22.03 1.45 9.57
N PRO A 228 23.28 1.91 9.75
CA PRO A 228 24.21 1.48 10.79
C PRO A 228 23.95 2.22 12.11
N LEU A 229 24.11 1.52 13.24
CA LEU A 229 23.66 1.98 14.58
C LEU A 229 24.45 3.19 15.09
N ASP A 230 25.70 3.33 14.63
CA ASP A 230 26.63 4.43 14.92
C ASP A 230 26.33 5.72 14.15
N LEU A 231 25.47 5.66 13.12
CA LEU A 231 25.04 6.85 12.39
C LEU A 231 23.69 7.35 12.90
N PRO A 232 23.46 8.68 12.92
CA PRO A 232 22.15 9.23 13.20
C PRO A 232 21.17 8.92 12.06
N GLU A 233 19.88 8.77 12.38
CA GLU A 233 18.83 8.32 11.44
C GLU A 233 18.75 9.14 10.14
N ASN A 234 18.93 10.46 10.24
CA ASN A 234 18.95 11.38 9.09
C ASN A 234 20.14 11.18 8.12
N GLN A 235 21.14 10.41 8.51
CA GLN A 235 22.28 10.03 7.67
C GLN A 235 22.17 8.60 7.12
N ARG A 236 21.18 7.83 7.60
CA ARG A 236 20.90 6.46 7.17
C ARG A 236 20.07 6.47 5.90
N VAL A 237 20.36 5.53 5.02
CA VAL A 237 19.58 5.23 3.83
C VAL A 237 19.50 3.72 3.69
N ILE A 238 18.46 3.24 3.01
CA ILE A 238 18.26 1.82 2.76
C ILE A 238 18.54 1.56 1.28
N VAL A 239 19.43 0.61 0.99
CA VAL A 239 19.62 0.09 -0.37
C VAL A 239 18.69 -1.10 -0.55
N ARG A 240 17.76 -1.00 -1.50
CA ARG A 240 16.86 -2.10 -1.87
C ARG A 240 17.50 -2.91 -2.99
N VAL A 241 17.53 -4.23 -2.83
CA VAL A 241 18.24 -5.14 -3.73
C VAL A 241 17.40 -6.35 -4.11
N LYS A 242 17.64 -6.93 -5.30
CA LYS A 242 17.29 -8.32 -5.61
C LYS A 242 18.48 -9.21 -5.33
N VAL A 243 18.26 -10.34 -4.66
CA VAL A 243 19.30 -11.28 -4.25
C VAL A 243 18.95 -12.66 -4.76
N ASN A 244 19.80 -13.26 -5.59
CA ASN A 244 19.74 -14.69 -5.85
C ASN A 244 20.46 -15.43 -4.71
N VAL A 245 19.70 -16.11 -3.85
CA VAL A 245 20.27 -16.69 -2.61
C VAL A 245 21.13 -17.93 -2.84
N GLY A 246 21.10 -18.52 -4.04
CA GLY A 246 21.86 -19.73 -4.37
C GLY A 246 21.56 -20.86 -3.39
N ARG A 247 22.59 -21.62 -3.00
CA ARG A 247 22.48 -22.63 -1.94
C ARG A 247 22.45 -21.97 -0.56
N VAL A 248 21.39 -22.19 0.20
CA VAL A 248 21.20 -21.60 1.52
C VAL A 248 21.53 -22.58 2.63
N ILE A 249 22.24 -22.09 3.66
CA ILE A 249 22.36 -22.80 4.94
C ILE A 249 21.60 -22.07 6.04
N LYS A 250 20.80 -22.83 6.78
CA LYS A 250 20.16 -22.37 8.01
C LYS A 250 21.17 -22.46 9.17
N ILE A 251 21.39 -21.36 9.86
CA ILE A 251 22.25 -21.26 11.05
C ILE A 251 21.41 -20.65 12.17
N ASP A 252 20.90 -21.51 13.07
CA ASP A 252 19.87 -21.17 14.05
C ASP A 252 20.34 -21.24 15.51
N TYR A 253 21.65 -21.36 15.77
CA TYR A 253 22.21 -21.24 17.12
C TYR A 253 23.68 -20.78 17.09
N GLN A 254 24.11 -20.13 18.17
CA GLN A 254 25.48 -19.61 18.31
C GLN A 254 26.49 -20.75 18.48
N GLY A 255 27.63 -20.65 17.80
CA GLY A 255 28.66 -21.70 17.77
C GLY A 255 28.37 -22.82 16.77
N HIS A 256 27.44 -22.63 15.83
CA HIS A 256 27.21 -23.60 14.75
C HIS A 256 28.52 -23.89 13.99
N PRO A 257 28.87 -25.15 13.68
CA PRO A 257 30.16 -25.50 13.07
C PRO A 257 30.49 -24.74 11.79
N LEU A 258 29.45 -24.43 11.00
CA LEU A 258 29.55 -23.68 9.75
C LEU A 258 29.25 -22.18 9.89
N GLN A 259 29.03 -21.65 11.11
CA GLN A 259 28.60 -20.26 11.34
C GLN A 259 29.48 -19.24 10.61
N LYS A 260 30.80 -19.47 10.58
CA LYS A 260 31.78 -18.54 10.00
C LYS A 260 32.42 -19.04 8.70
N ILE A 261 32.22 -20.32 8.34
CA ILE A 261 32.94 -21.02 7.26
C ILE A 261 32.00 -21.69 6.23
N TRP A 262 30.71 -21.36 6.26
CA TRP A 262 29.70 -21.92 5.35
C TRP A 262 30.02 -21.71 3.86
N HIS A 263 30.68 -20.61 3.51
CA HIS A 263 31.08 -20.31 2.13
C HIS A 263 32.16 -21.27 1.61
N ASP A 264 33.09 -21.71 2.47
CA ASP A 264 34.08 -22.74 2.14
C ASP A 264 33.44 -24.12 1.88
N HIS A 265 32.20 -24.30 2.36
CA HIS A 265 31.42 -25.53 2.21
C HIS A 265 30.40 -25.46 1.06
N GLY A 266 30.55 -24.48 0.17
CA GLY A 266 29.77 -24.38 -1.07
C GLY A 266 28.35 -23.85 -0.90
N TYR A 267 28.09 -23.13 0.20
CA TYR A 267 26.86 -22.35 0.38
C TYR A 267 27.06 -20.90 -0.07
N ASP A 268 26.03 -20.33 -0.68
CA ASP A 268 26.03 -18.96 -1.21
C ASP A 268 25.44 -17.94 -0.23
N THR A 269 24.51 -18.39 0.63
CA THR A 269 23.84 -17.56 1.64
C THR A 269 23.75 -18.30 2.97
N ALA A 270 24.17 -17.66 4.06
CA ALA A 270 23.82 -18.06 5.42
C ALA A 270 22.58 -17.30 5.89
N TRP A 271 21.64 -18.00 6.53
CA TRP A 271 20.39 -17.43 7.05
C TRP A 271 20.11 -17.89 8.47
N CYS A 272 19.77 -16.96 9.37
CA CYS A 272 19.16 -17.30 10.66
C CYS A 272 17.67 -16.97 10.66
N PRO A 273 16.80 -17.90 11.10
CA PRO A 273 15.38 -17.62 11.24
C PRO A 273 15.09 -16.65 12.40
N PRO A 274 13.92 -16.00 12.41
CA PRO A 274 13.48 -15.25 13.59
C PRO A 274 13.42 -16.13 14.85
N ASN A 275 13.63 -15.52 16.01
CA ASN A 275 13.48 -16.10 17.35
C ASN A 275 14.31 -17.36 17.63
N CYS A 276 15.40 -17.58 16.89
CA CYS A 276 16.33 -18.70 17.15
C CYS A 276 17.45 -18.39 18.16
N GLY A 277 17.46 -17.19 18.74
CA GLY A 277 18.48 -16.79 19.72
C GLY A 277 19.82 -16.37 19.13
N MET A 278 19.97 -16.33 17.79
CA MET A 278 21.18 -15.83 17.12
C MET A 278 21.42 -14.33 17.30
N VAL A 279 20.36 -13.52 17.39
CA VAL A 279 20.46 -12.07 17.60
C VAL A 279 19.53 -11.62 18.71
N GLN A 280 19.94 -10.61 19.49
CA GLN A 280 19.18 -10.08 20.62
C GLN A 280 17.79 -9.54 20.22
N SER A 281 17.64 -9.06 18.98
CA SER A 281 16.37 -8.56 18.47
C SER A 281 15.36 -9.65 18.10
N GLY A 282 15.78 -10.92 18.06
CA GLY A 282 14.93 -12.02 17.59
C GLY A 282 14.61 -11.98 16.08
N LEU A 283 15.22 -11.08 15.31
CA LEU A 283 14.89 -10.89 13.89
C LEU A 283 15.83 -11.65 12.94
N GLU A 284 15.32 -12.18 11.84
CA GLU A 284 16.10 -12.92 10.84
C GLU A 284 17.27 -12.13 10.26
N GLY A 285 18.32 -12.82 9.82
CA GLY A 285 19.47 -12.19 9.18
C GLY A 285 20.03 -13.06 8.06
N ASN A 286 20.48 -12.41 6.99
CA ASN A 286 21.08 -13.06 5.83
C ASN A 286 22.50 -12.55 5.65
N CYS A 287 23.41 -13.43 5.25
CA CYS A 287 24.75 -13.07 4.78
C CYS A 287 25.03 -13.76 3.46
N VAL A 288 25.26 -12.96 2.42
CA VAL A 288 25.52 -13.44 1.05
C VAL A 288 27.02 -13.34 0.79
N TRP A 289 27.60 -14.40 0.21
CA TRP A 289 29.04 -14.47 -0.01
C TRP A 289 29.48 -13.61 -1.21
N ASP A 290 28.86 -13.85 -2.36
CA ASP A 290 29.25 -13.25 -3.64
C ASP A 290 28.37 -12.04 -3.99
N SER A 291 28.98 -10.86 -4.11
CA SER A 291 28.26 -9.63 -4.46
C SER A 291 27.64 -9.67 -5.86
N ARG A 292 28.11 -10.53 -6.77
CA ARG A 292 27.53 -10.71 -8.12
C ARG A 292 26.11 -11.27 -8.08
N ARG A 293 25.70 -11.85 -6.95
CA ARG A 293 24.33 -12.36 -6.72
C ARG A 293 23.35 -11.26 -6.30
N ILE A 294 23.82 -10.02 -6.12
CA ILE A 294 23.04 -8.89 -5.61
C ILE A 294 22.91 -7.83 -6.72
N THR A 295 21.67 -7.52 -7.09
CA THR A 295 21.34 -6.42 -8.01
C THR A 295 20.71 -5.28 -7.23
N VAL A 296 21.34 -4.11 -7.24
CA VAL A 296 20.77 -2.88 -6.65
C VAL A 296 19.58 -2.43 -7.49
N ILE A 297 18.44 -2.19 -6.82
CA ILE A 297 17.23 -1.66 -7.46
C ILE A 297 17.23 -0.13 -7.33
N ASP A 298 17.22 0.36 -6.09
CA ASP A 298 17.24 1.78 -5.75
C ASP A 298 17.75 2.02 -4.33
N VAL A 299 17.86 3.30 -3.99
CA VAL A 299 18.15 3.75 -2.63
C VAL A 299 16.88 4.42 -2.11
N ILE A 300 16.35 3.85 -1.05
CA ILE A 300 15.24 4.37 -0.27
C ILE A 300 15.86 5.31 0.76
N HIS A 301 15.59 6.59 0.59
CA HIS A 301 15.80 7.55 1.66
C HIS A 301 14.66 7.35 2.65
N PRO A 302 14.91 7.18 3.96
CA PRO A 302 13.85 7.27 4.94
C PRO A 302 13.11 8.59 4.67
N ASN A 303 11.78 8.49 4.49
CA ASN A 303 10.96 9.64 4.19
C ASN A 303 11.22 10.68 5.28
N MET A 304 11.68 11.88 4.92
CA MET A 304 11.64 13.05 5.81
C MET A 304 10.20 13.54 6.06
N TRP A 305 9.22 12.64 6.00
CA TRP A 305 7.77 12.81 6.20
C TRP A 305 7.19 11.70 7.10
N ALA A 306 8.03 11.02 7.88
CA ALA A 306 7.61 10.15 8.97
C ALA A 306 7.33 10.96 10.26
N GLU A 307 6.70 12.12 10.16
CA GLU A 307 6.17 12.80 11.34
C GLU A 307 4.66 13.08 11.22
N ASP A 308 3.97 12.47 10.22
CA ASP A 308 2.55 12.74 9.95
C ASP A 308 1.55 11.91 10.80
N ASN A 309 1.94 11.25 11.90
CA ASN A 309 0.97 10.66 12.84
C ASN A 309 1.49 10.68 14.28
N LEU A 310 1.51 11.85 14.91
CA LEU A 310 1.61 11.91 16.36
C LEU A 310 0.44 12.71 16.94
N ALA A 311 -0.36 12.01 17.73
CA ALA A 311 -1.40 12.57 18.58
C ALA A 311 -0.83 13.69 19.48
N PRO A 312 -1.68 14.53 20.12
CA PRO A 312 -1.22 15.51 21.11
C PRO A 312 -0.34 14.83 22.16
N GLY A 313 0.95 15.19 22.24
CA GLY A 313 1.94 14.57 23.15
C GLY A 313 3.18 13.93 22.49
N ALA A 314 3.26 13.94 21.15
CA ALA A 314 4.43 13.61 20.34
C ALA A 314 5.79 14.16 20.89
N PRO A 315 6.88 13.36 20.95
CA PRO A 315 8.21 13.89 21.22
C PRO A 315 8.69 14.81 20.07
N PRO A 316 9.18 16.03 20.35
CA PRO A 316 9.82 16.90 19.35
C PRO A 316 10.96 16.23 18.55
N CYS A 317 11.26 16.70 17.34
CA CYS A 317 12.40 16.22 16.54
C CYS A 317 13.74 16.31 17.33
N LEU A 318 14.67 15.36 17.19
CA LEU A 318 15.89 15.32 18.04
C LEU A 318 16.75 16.61 17.96
N ASP A 319 16.72 17.32 16.83
CA ASP A 319 17.40 18.60 16.66
C ASP A 319 16.76 19.75 17.46
N SER A 320 15.47 19.68 17.78
CA SER A 320 14.76 20.68 18.60
C SER A 320 15.23 20.71 20.06
N TYR A 321 15.80 19.60 20.56
CA TYR A 321 16.35 19.46 21.92
C TYR A 321 17.79 19.95 22.05
N ARG A 322 18.51 20.10 20.94
CA ARG A 322 19.91 20.54 20.95
C ARG A 322 19.95 22.06 21.14
N GLU A 323 20.80 22.54 22.03
CA GLU A 323 21.03 23.98 22.15
C GLU A 323 21.59 24.52 20.82
N LEU A 324 21.13 25.71 20.44
CA LEU A 324 21.70 26.41 19.31
C LEU A 324 23.11 26.89 19.67
N VAL A 325 24.05 26.62 18.79
CA VAL A 325 25.40 27.18 18.84
C VAL A 325 25.44 28.47 18.04
N ASP A 326 26.10 29.49 18.60
CA ASP A 326 26.37 30.76 17.93
C ASP A 326 26.98 30.55 16.54
N ASP A 327 26.56 31.38 15.58
CA ASP A 327 26.91 31.34 14.16
C ASP A 327 26.61 30.01 13.43
N GLY A 328 25.88 29.11 14.08
CA GLY A 328 25.47 27.84 13.49
C GLY A 328 24.49 28.03 12.33
N VAL A 329 24.57 27.15 11.34
CA VAL A 329 23.68 27.16 10.18
C VAL A 329 22.71 25.98 10.25
N TYR A 330 21.42 26.27 10.30
CA TYR A 330 20.37 25.29 10.53
C TYR A 330 19.32 25.32 9.42
N THR A 331 18.69 24.17 9.20
CA THR A 331 17.43 24.09 8.45
C THR A 331 16.29 24.29 9.43
N MET A 332 15.38 25.23 9.13
CA MET A 332 14.20 25.50 9.95
C MET A 332 12.95 25.63 9.07
N TYR A 333 11.79 25.75 9.70
CA TYR A 333 10.47 25.68 9.09
C TYR A 333 9.56 26.80 9.59
N HIS A 334 8.77 27.36 8.66
CA HIS A 334 7.76 28.36 8.95
C HIS A 334 6.40 27.95 8.37
N GLY A 335 5.40 27.77 9.22
CA GLY A 335 4.02 27.52 8.79
C GLY A 335 3.32 28.80 8.36
N THR A 336 2.71 28.80 7.17
CA THR A 336 2.02 29.98 6.65
C THR A 336 0.95 29.60 5.63
N SER A 337 0.21 30.59 5.12
CA SER A 337 -0.76 30.36 4.04
C SER A 337 -0.07 30.24 2.67
N ARG A 338 -0.72 29.57 1.70
CA ARG A 338 -0.20 29.53 0.32
C ARG A 338 0.11 30.91 -0.25
N LYS A 339 -0.78 31.89 -0.02
CA LYS A 339 -0.62 33.27 -0.49
C LYS A 339 0.59 33.95 0.16
N ALA A 340 0.77 33.75 1.47
CA ALA A 340 1.88 34.31 2.22
C ALA A 340 3.21 33.65 1.83
N ALA A 341 3.25 32.34 1.58
CA ALA A 341 4.44 31.64 1.10
C ALA A 341 4.91 32.15 -0.26
N GLU A 342 3.99 32.39 -1.20
CA GLU A 342 4.34 33.00 -2.49
C GLU A 342 4.83 34.45 -2.35
N LYS A 343 4.29 35.20 -1.39
CA LYS A 343 4.81 36.53 -1.04
C LYS A 343 6.23 36.45 -0.46
N ILE A 344 6.46 35.54 0.48
CA ILE A 344 7.77 35.29 1.11
C ILE A 344 8.81 34.86 0.07
N LYS A 345 8.43 34.05 -0.93
CA LYS A 345 9.33 33.68 -2.04
C LYS A 345 9.79 34.88 -2.86
N ARG A 346 8.89 35.83 -3.11
CA ARG A 346 9.19 37.01 -3.95
C ARG A 346 9.92 38.11 -3.19
N GLU A 347 9.52 38.35 -1.94
CA GLU A 347 9.88 39.56 -1.20
C GLU A 347 10.72 39.25 0.05
N GLY A 348 10.93 37.97 0.38
CA GLY A 348 11.57 37.55 1.62
C GLY A 348 10.64 37.61 2.84
N PHE A 349 11.17 37.17 3.98
CA PHE A 349 10.43 37.25 5.25
C PHE A 349 10.33 38.69 5.74
N HIS A 350 9.14 39.05 6.20
CA HIS A 350 8.89 40.30 6.91
C HIS A 350 8.70 39.99 8.39
N PRO A 351 9.48 40.61 9.29
CA PRO A 351 9.32 40.42 10.73
C PRO A 351 7.89 40.76 11.18
N SER A 352 7.33 39.95 12.08
CA SER A 352 6.12 40.32 12.80
C SER A 352 6.39 41.54 13.68
N SER A 353 5.39 42.39 13.89
CA SER A 353 5.47 43.54 14.79
C SER A 353 5.45 43.15 16.27
N ASP A 354 4.95 41.94 16.60
CA ASP A 354 4.89 41.39 17.96
C ASP A 354 4.88 39.84 17.93
N GLY A 355 5.01 39.21 19.10
CA GLY A 355 4.97 37.76 19.30
C GLY A 355 5.63 37.38 20.64
N MET A 356 5.76 36.09 20.97
CA MET A 356 6.31 35.66 22.28
C MET A 356 7.67 36.28 22.63
N PHE A 357 8.54 36.47 21.65
CA PHE A 357 9.85 37.11 21.77
C PHE A 357 9.90 38.54 21.22
N GLY A 358 8.73 39.15 21.00
CA GLY A 358 8.61 40.47 20.38
C GLY A 358 8.71 40.40 18.87
N ARG A 359 9.17 41.49 18.26
CA ARG A 359 9.30 41.62 16.80
C ARG A 359 10.37 40.67 16.24
N GLY A 360 10.06 40.03 15.10
CA GLY A 360 10.97 39.09 14.44
C GLY A 360 10.25 38.05 13.58
N VAL A 361 11.03 37.15 12.97
CA VAL A 361 10.54 36.03 12.16
C VAL A 361 10.57 34.76 13.00
N TYR A 362 9.40 34.14 13.16
CA TYR A 362 9.24 32.93 13.98
C TYR A 362 9.45 31.67 13.15
N LEU A 363 10.39 30.84 13.58
CA LEU A 363 10.80 29.60 12.95
C LEU A 363 10.81 28.46 13.96
N SER A 364 10.59 27.24 13.48
CA SER A 364 10.81 26.03 14.26
C SER A 364 11.76 25.07 13.56
N ARG A 365 12.55 24.35 14.34
CA ARG A 365 13.32 23.17 13.89
C ARG A 365 12.43 21.93 13.76
N ASP A 366 11.20 22.00 14.30
CA ASP A 366 10.20 20.96 14.24
C ASP A 366 9.21 21.24 13.08
N LEU A 367 9.24 20.36 12.07
CA LEU A 367 8.41 20.48 10.88
C LEU A 367 6.92 20.38 11.23
N GLN A 368 6.56 19.49 12.15
CA GLN A 368 5.17 19.29 12.58
C GLN A 368 4.65 20.47 13.37
N LYS A 369 5.46 21.08 14.24
CA LYS A 369 5.12 22.35 14.87
C LYS A 369 4.78 23.39 13.82
N ALA A 370 5.67 23.57 12.84
CA ALA A 370 5.47 24.54 11.78
C ALA A 370 4.20 24.24 10.96
N SER A 371 3.90 22.98 10.65
CA SER A 371 2.70 22.58 9.87
C SER A 371 1.37 23.04 10.47
N ARG A 372 1.30 23.22 11.79
CA ARG A 372 0.08 23.62 12.51
C ARG A 372 -0.28 25.09 12.29
N TYR A 373 0.66 25.90 11.83
CA TYR A 373 0.46 27.33 11.65
C TYR A 373 0.15 27.66 10.19
N PRO A 374 -0.76 28.61 9.93
CA PRO A 374 -1.53 29.38 10.91
C PRO A 374 -2.70 28.58 11.51
N LEU A 375 -2.92 28.68 12.83
CA LEU A 375 -3.92 27.89 13.55
C LEU A 375 -5.35 28.21 13.11
N ASP A 376 -5.58 29.43 12.65
CA ASP A 376 -6.84 29.97 12.13
C ASP A 376 -7.17 29.53 10.70
N LEU A 377 -6.20 28.97 9.97
CA LEU A 377 -6.42 28.43 8.63
C LEU A 377 -6.70 26.94 8.67
N PRO A 378 -7.57 26.38 7.80
CA PRO A 378 -7.72 24.95 7.65
C PRO A 378 -6.47 24.32 7.04
N GLU A 379 -6.18 23.06 7.40
CA GLU A 379 -4.93 22.35 7.08
C GLU A 379 -4.61 22.35 5.57
N ASN A 380 -5.62 22.17 4.72
CA ASN A 380 -5.47 22.17 3.26
C ASN A 380 -5.00 23.53 2.67
N GLN A 381 -5.13 24.62 3.43
CA GLN A 381 -4.69 25.97 3.05
C GLN A 381 -3.32 26.35 3.63
N ARG A 382 -2.78 25.55 4.55
CA ARG A 382 -1.46 25.74 5.14
C ARG A 382 -0.38 25.19 4.21
N VAL A 383 0.81 25.79 4.29
CA VAL A 383 2.04 25.32 3.65
C VAL A 383 3.20 25.64 4.59
N ILE A 384 4.31 24.94 4.40
CA ILE A 384 5.52 25.14 5.19
C ILE A 384 6.59 25.73 4.27
N VAL A 385 7.17 26.85 4.67
CA VAL A 385 8.37 27.39 4.03
C VAL A 385 9.57 26.76 4.72
N ARG A 386 10.37 25.99 3.97
CA ARG A 386 11.63 25.42 4.47
C ARG A 386 12.76 26.40 4.18
N VAL A 387 13.55 26.69 5.20
CA VAL A 387 14.58 27.73 5.13
C VAL A 387 15.92 27.21 5.64
N LYS A 388 16.99 27.82 5.16
CA LYS A 388 18.33 27.72 5.73
C LYS A 388 18.65 29.05 6.40
N ILE A 389 19.13 29.01 7.64
CA ILE A 389 19.42 30.22 8.42
C ILE A 389 20.75 30.08 9.15
N ASN A 390 21.56 31.14 9.15
CA ASN A 390 22.61 31.35 10.13
C ASN A 390 22.02 32.08 11.35
N VAL A 391 22.03 31.45 12.52
CA VAL A 391 21.38 31.98 13.73
C VAL A 391 22.14 33.13 14.39
N GLY A 392 23.39 33.40 13.99
CA GLY A 392 24.22 34.45 14.57
C GLY A 392 24.39 34.26 16.07
N ARG A 393 24.39 35.34 16.85
CA ARG A 393 24.43 35.27 18.32
C ARG A 393 23.08 34.86 18.87
N VAL A 394 23.03 33.78 19.64
CA VAL A 394 21.79 33.22 20.16
C VAL A 394 21.62 33.51 21.64
N ILE A 395 20.40 33.85 22.06
CA ILE A 395 20.01 33.91 23.47
C ILE A 395 18.97 32.83 23.78
N LYS A 396 19.22 32.08 24.85
CA LYS A 396 18.26 31.15 25.44
C LYS A 396 17.28 31.93 26.32
N ILE A 397 15.98 31.74 26.10
CA ILE A 397 14.90 32.34 26.88
C ILE A 397 13.94 31.23 27.29
N ASP A 398 14.04 30.76 28.53
CA ASP A 398 13.41 29.54 29.01
C ASP A 398 12.33 29.74 30.09
N TYR A 399 11.95 30.99 30.40
CA TYR A 399 10.83 31.28 31.29
C TYR A 399 10.13 32.60 30.94
N GLN A 400 8.85 32.71 31.30
CA GLN A 400 8.00 33.83 30.95
C GLN A 400 8.36 35.05 31.81
N GLY A 401 8.46 36.22 31.20
CA GLY A 401 8.92 37.44 31.86
C GLY A 401 10.45 37.58 31.93
N HIS A 402 11.21 36.81 31.15
CA HIS A 402 12.66 36.97 31.06
C HIS A 402 13.00 38.43 30.68
N PRO A 403 13.99 39.09 31.33
CA PRO A 403 14.29 40.52 31.12
C PRO A 403 14.56 40.90 29.67
N LEU A 404 15.10 39.95 28.89
CA LEU A 404 15.39 40.12 27.48
C LEU A 404 14.34 39.52 26.53
N GLN A 405 13.22 38.99 27.04
CA GLN A 405 12.20 38.29 26.24
C GLN A 405 11.75 39.09 25.00
N LYS A 406 11.57 40.40 25.14
CA LYS A 406 11.09 41.27 24.05
C LYS A 406 12.16 42.21 23.47
N ILE A 407 13.34 42.31 24.10
CA ILE A 407 14.38 43.32 23.80
C ILE A 407 15.77 42.73 23.53
N TRP A 408 15.87 41.42 23.35
CA TRP A 408 17.13 40.71 23.10
C TRP A 408 17.90 41.25 21.89
N HIS A 409 17.21 41.68 20.83
CA HIS A 409 17.82 42.25 19.64
C HIS A 409 18.51 43.60 19.91
N ASP A 410 17.98 44.41 20.83
CA ASP A 410 18.62 45.68 21.26
C ASP A 410 19.91 45.42 22.07
N ARG A 411 20.11 44.19 22.55
CA ARG A 411 21.32 43.73 23.23
C ARG A 411 22.31 43.01 22.31
N GLY A 412 22.07 43.05 21.00
CA GLY A 412 22.99 42.52 19.98
C GLY A 412 22.93 41.00 19.79
N TYR A 413 21.80 40.37 20.12
CA TYR A 413 21.50 38.99 19.74
C TYR A 413 20.74 38.94 18.41
N ASP A 414 21.03 37.95 17.59
CA ASP A 414 20.43 37.75 16.26
C ASP A 414 19.23 36.80 16.30
N THR A 415 19.24 35.84 17.23
CA THR A 415 18.16 34.87 17.42
C THR A 415 17.83 34.69 18.90
N ALA A 416 16.55 34.78 19.27
CA ALA A 416 16.04 34.29 20.54
C ALA A 416 15.50 32.87 20.39
N TRP A 417 15.81 32.00 21.35
CA TRP A 417 15.42 30.60 21.34
C TRP A 417 14.82 30.18 22.68
N CYS A 418 13.62 29.59 22.69
CA CYS A 418 13.16 28.82 23.85
C CYS A 418 13.39 27.32 23.63
N PRO A 419 14.00 26.63 24.61
CA PRO A 419 14.13 25.18 24.57
C PRO A 419 12.77 24.47 24.70
N PRO A 420 12.66 23.20 24.26
CA PRO A 420 11.48 22.39 24.54
C PRO A 420 11.25 22.24 26.05
N LYS A 421 9.98 22.03 26.44
CA LYS A 421 9.55 21.68 27.81
C LYS A 421 9.93 22.69 28.90
N CYS A 422 10.27 23.93 28.56
CA CYS A 422 10.53 24.99 29.55
C CYS A 422 9.28 25.74 30.03
N GLY A 423 8.10 25.38 29.51
CA GLY A 423 6.83 26.00 29.89
C GLY A 423 6.47 27.31 29.19
N MET A 424 7.32 27.80 28.29
CA MET A 424 7.09 29.03 27.50
C MET A 424 6.00 28.89 26.42
N VAL A 425 5.93 27.72 25.78
CA VAL A 425 5.01 27.45 24.67
C VAL A 425 4.01 26.36 25.09
N PRO A 426 2.69 26.54 24.88
CA PRO A 426 1.68 25.55 25.28
C PRO A 426 1.89 24.14 24.69
N SER A 427 2.52 24.05 23.52
CA SER A 427 2.85 22.75 22.90
C SER A 427 4.03 22.03 23.55
N GLY A 428 4.80 22.71 24.41
CA GLY A 428 6.06 22.19 24.96
C GLY A 428 7.20 22.07 23.94
N LEU A 429 7.02 22.58 22.72
CA LEU A 429 8.00 22.52 21.63
C LEU A 429 8.82 23.82 21.54
N GLU A 430 10.06 23.73 21.05
CA GLU A 430 10.96 24.87 20.89
C GLU A 430 10.44 25.94 19.91
N GLU A 431 10.92 27.16 20.05
CA GLU A 431 10.61 28.27 19.15
C GLU A 431 11.84 29.16 18.98
N ASN A 432 12.06 29.62 17.75
CA ASN A 432 13.12 30.55 17.39
C ASN A 432 12.49 31.82 16.86
N CYS A 433 13.00 32.97 17.28
CA CYS A 433 12.64 34.26 16.71
C CYS A 433 13.91 34.95 16.22
N VAL A 434 13.92 35.27 14.93
CA VAL A 434 15.07 35.81 14.21
C VAL A 434 14.84 37.28 13.96
N TRP A 435 15.82 38.11 14.27
CA TRP A 435 15.68 39.56 14.17
C TRP A 435 15.76 40.03 12.72
N ASP A 436 16.87 39.69 12.05
CA ASP A 436 17.15 40.12 10.68
C ASP A 436 16.74 39.03 9.68
N SER A 437 15.67 39.28 8.93
CA SER A 437 15.17 38.34 7.94
C SER A 437 16.14 38.08 6.78
N ARG A 438 17.13 38.95 6.56
CA ARG A 438 18.18 38.76 5.54
C ARG A 438 19.09 37.56 5.83
N ARG A 439 19.09 37.07 7.08
CA ARG A 439 19.80 35.84 7.50
C ARG A 439 19.08 34.56 7.05
N ILE A 440 17.85 34.68 6.53
CA ILE A 440 16.99 33.55 6.15
C ILE A 440 17.04 33.37 4.63
N THR A 441 17.50 32.20 4.19
CA THR A 441 17.43 31.77 2.79
C THR A 441 16.28 30.79 2.62
N VAL A 442 15.28 31.15 1.80
CA VAL A 442 14.20 30.23 1.42
C VAL A 442 14.77 29.11 0.53
N ILE A 443 14.54 27.86 0.89
CA ILE A 443 14.94 26.70 0.09
C ILE A 443 13.80 26.31 -0.85
N ASP A 444 12.64 26.00 -0.29
CA ASP A 444 11.42 25.66 -1.01
C ASP A 444 10.17 25.81 -0.14
N VAL A 445 9.01 25.58 -0.75
CA VAL A 445 7.72 25.51 -0.06
C VAL A 445 7.23 24.07 -0.13
N ILE A 446 7.03 23.51 1.05
CA ILE A 446 6.49 22.18 1.28
C ILE A 446 4.96 22.33 1.40
N HIS A 447 4.24 21.67 0.51
CA HIS A 447 2.80 21.60 0.57
C HIS A 447 2.38 20.37 1.38
N PRO A 448 1.30 20.45 2.19
CA PRO A 448 0.75 19.27 2.85
C PRO A 448 0.45 18.21 1.79
N ASN A 449 0.96 17.01 2.03
CA ASN A 449 0.81 15.88 1.16
C ASN A 449 -0.58 15.30 1.43
N MET A 450 -1.61 15.73 0.69
CA MET A 450 -2.95 15.16 0.84
C MET A 450 -3.00 13.76 0.22
N ARG A 451 -2.34 12.80 0.89
CA ARG A 451 -2.50 11.35 0.66
C ARG A 451 -3.65 10.78 1.50
N ALA A 452 -4.74 11.53 1.53
CA ALA A 452 -6.04 11.11 2.04
C ALA A 452 -7.14 11.52 1.03
N GLU A 453 -6.89 11.40 -0.28
CA GLU A 453 -7.93 11.62 -1.33
C GLU A 453 -8.50 10.32 -1.83
N ASP A 454 -8.79 9.52 -0.85
CA ASP A 454 -8.98 8.15 -1.06
C ASP A 454 -10.07 7.79 -0.01
N ASN A 455 -11.26 8.42 -0.03
CA ASN A 455 -12.55 7.89 0.50
C ASN A 455 -13.54 9.04 0.66
N LEU A 456 -14.13 9.49 -0.43
CA LEU A 456 -15.40 10.20 -0.35
C LEU A 456 -16.26 9.72 -1.51
N GLY A 457 -17.55 9.50 -1.22
CA GLY A 457 -18.56 9.01 -2.15
C GLY A 457 -18.80 9.96 -3.34
N PRO A 458 -19.93 9.79 -4.06
CA PRO A 458 -20.21 10.56 -5.27
C PRO A 458 -20.29 12.06 -4.95
N GLY A 459 -19.23 12.81 -5.28
CA GLY A 459 -19.12 14.26 -5.01
C GLY A 459 -17.71 14.84 -4.79
N ALA A 460 -16.64 14.06 -4.81
CA ALA A 460 -15.28 14.57 -4.54
C ALA A 460 -14.66 15.40 -5.70
N PRO A 461 -13.78 16.40 -5.41
CA PRO A 461 -13.19 17.31 -6.42
C PRO A 461 -12.10 16.64 -7.28
N PRO A 462 -11.88 17.09 -8.54
CA PRO A 462 -10.87 16.57 -9.46
C PRO A 462 -9.41 16.88 -9.07
N CYS A 463 -8.46 16.18 -9.69
CA CYS A 463 -7.02 16.24 -9.36
C CYS A 463 -6.40 17.65 -9.44
N LEU A 464 -5.41 17.98 -8.58
CA LEU A 464 -4.82 19.32 -8.47
C LEU A 464 -4.14 19.84 -9.76
N ASP A 465 -3.66 18.95 -10.63
CA ASP A 465 -3.09 19.34 -11.93
C ASP A 465 -4.15 19.73 -12.96
N SER A 466 -5.42 19.33 -12.77
CA SER A 466 -6.56 19.71 -13.61
C SER A 466 -6.97 21.19 -13.43
N TYR A 467 -6.60 21.80 -12.29
CA TYR A 467 -6.91 23.21 -11.95
C TYR A 467 -5.85 24.22 -12.41
N ARG A 468 -4.66 23.77 -12.79
CA ARG A 468 -3.58 24.66 -13.25
C ARG A 468 -3.78 25.00 -14.72
N GLU A 469 -3.52 26.25 -15.10
CA GLU A 469 -3.47 26.63 -16.52
C GLU A 469 -2.40 25.81 -17.25
N LEU A 470 -2.72 25.41 -18.48
CA LEU A 470 -1.71 24.80 -19.33
C LEU A 470 -0.67 25.86 -19.73
N VAL A 471 0.57 25.44 -19.78
CA VAL A 471 1.70 26.24 -20.26
C VAL A 471 2.03 25.79 -21.67
N ASP A 472 2.18 26.75 -22.57
CA ASP A 472 2.54 26.49 -23.96
C ASP A 472 3.80 25.62 -24.08
N ASP A 473 3.81 24.75 -25.10
CA ASP A 473 4.90 23.83 -25.48
C ASP A 473 5.33 22.83 -24.40
N ARG A 474 4.57 22.71 -23.31
CA ARG A 474 4.85 21.76 -22.23
C ARG A 474 4.25 20.39 -22.51
N VAL A 475 4.93 19.36 -22.01
CA VAL A 475 4.42 17.98 -22.05
C VAL A 475 3.69 17.63 -20.76
N TYR A 476 2.45 17.16 -20.87
CA TYR A 476 1.62 16.73 -19.74
C TYR A 476 1.27 15.24 -19.86
N THR A 477 1.09 14.58 -18.71
CA THR A 477 0.44 13.28 -18.67
C THR A 477 -1.08 13.49 -18.66
N MET A 478 -1.79 12.87 -19.60
CA MET A 478 -3.25 12.94 -19.71
C MET A 478 -3.85 11.55 -19.90
N TYR A 479 -5.18 11.48 -19.86
CA TYR A 479 -5.96 10.24 -19.82
C TYR A 479 -7.14 10.31 -20.78
N HIS A 480 -7.37 9.20 -21.49
CA HIS A 480 -8.52 9.00 -22.38
C HIS A 480 -9.31 7.76 -21.96
N GLY A 481 -10.56 7.96 -21.54
CA GLY A 481 -11.49 6.85 -21.28
C GLY A 481 -12.03 6.28 -22.59
N THR A 482 -11.93 4.97 -22.77
CA THR A 482 -12.39 4.32 -24.00
C THR A 482 -12.72 2.84 -23.78
N SER A 483 -13.22 2.16 -24.80
CA SER A 483 -13.44 0.71 -24.76
C SER A 483 -12.13 -0.06 -24.94
N ARG A 484 -12.07 -1.30 -24.44
CA ARG A 484 -10.90 -2.16 -24.69
C ARG A 484 -10.55 -2.30 -26.17
N LYS A 485 -11.57 -2.43 -27.04
CA LYS A 485 -11.41 -2.53 -28.50
C LYS A 485 -10.82 -1.25 -29.10
N ALA A 486 -11.30 -0.09 -28.65
CA ALA A 486 -10.82 1.20 -29.11
C ALA A 486 -9.42 1.51 -28.60
N ALA A 487 -9.08 1.16 -27.35
CA ALA A 487 -7.72 1.28 -26.82
C ALA A 487 -6.69 0.46 -27.62
N GLU A 488 -7.03 -0.77 -28.02
CA GLU A 488 -6.17 -1.58 -28.89
C GLU A 488 -6.03 -0.98 -30.29
N LYS A 489 -7.09 -0.37 -30.83
CA LYS A 489 -7.01 0.38 -32.10
C LYS A 489 -6.09 1.60 -31.96
N ILE A 490 -6.24 2.38 -30.89
CA ILE A 490 -5.42 3.56 -30.57
C ILE A 490 -3.93 3.16 -30.41
N LYS A 491 -3.63 2.02 -29.77
CA LYS A 491 -2.25 1.53 -29.66
C LYS A 491 -1.62 1.22 -31.01
N ARG A 492 -2.38 0.66 -31.96
CA ARG A 492 -1.85 0.27 -33.27
C ARG A 492 -1.75 1.42 -34.25
N GLU A 493 -2.77 2.27 -34.27
CA GLU A 493 -3.00 3.22 -35.36
C GLU A 493 -2.89 4.68 -34.87
N GLY A 494 -2.70 4.90 -33.56
CA GLY A 494 -2.74 6.23 -32.95
C GLY A 494 -4.17 6.74 -32.73
N PHE A 495 -4.27 7.92 -32.11
CA PHE A 495 -5.56 8.59 -31.95
C PHE A 495 -6.07 9.11 -33.29
N HIS A 496 -7.35 8.86 -33.55
CA HIS A 496 -8.07 9.48 -34.64
C HIS A 496 -8.92 10.61 -34.03
N PRO A 497 -8.71 11.87 -34.44
CA PRO A 497 -9.52 12.98 -33.98
C PRO A 497 -11.00 12.73 -34.24
N SER A 498 -11.85 13.10 -33.28
CA SER A 498 -13.30 13.16 -33.52
C SER A 498 -13.59 14.21 -34.59
N SER A 499 -14.60 13.97 -35.43
CA SER A 499 -15.07 14.95 -36.42
C SER A 499 -15.79 16.14 -35.78
N ASP A 500 -16.30 15.98 -34.56
CA ASP A 500 -16.96 17.02 -33.78
C ASP A 500 -16.90 16.72 -32.26
N GLY A 501 -17.23 17.70 -31.44
CA GLY A 501 -17.24 17.64 -29.97
C GLY A 501 -17.37 19.05 -29.37
N MET A 502 -17.34 19.24 -28.06
CA MET A 502 -17.55 20.56 -27.43
C MET A 502 -16.62 21.66 -27.97
N PHE A 503 -15.38 21.30 -28.28
CA PHE A 503 -14.36 22.17 -28.89
C PHE A 503 -14.18 21.94 -30.41
N GLY A 504 -15.10 21.24 -31.06
CA GLY A 504 -14.98 20.86 -32.47
C GLY A 504 -14.07 19.66 -32.67
N ARG A 505 -13.47 19.56 -33.86
CA ARG A 505 -12.63 18.42 -34.23
C ARG A 505 -11.36 18.33 -33.38
N GLY A 506 -11.01 17.11 -32.95
CA GLY A 506 -9.80 16.86 -32.14
C GLY A 506 -9.88 15.62 -31.24
N VAL A 507 -8.83 15.38 -30.47
CA VAL A 507 -8.73 14.28 -29.49
C VAL A 507 -8.99 14.80 -28.08
N TYR A 508 -10.02 14.26 -27.44
CA TYR A 508 -10.47 14.68 -26.11
C TYR A 508 -9.74 13.92 -25.00
N LEU A 509 -9.11 14.67 -24.12
CA LEU A 509 -8.24 14.18 -23.04
C LEU A 509 -8.51 14.92 -21.73
N SER A 510 -8.27 14.23 -20.62
CA SER A 510 -8.39 14.74 -19.27
C SER A 510 -7.08 14.59 -18.52
N ARG A 511 -6.66 15.59 -17.76
CA ARG A 511 -5.59 15.48 -16.75
C ARG A 511 -6.08 14.77 -15.49
N ASP A 512 -7.39 14.63 -15.33
CA ASP A 512 -8.04 13.85 -14.29
C ASP A 512 -8.32 12.41 -14.76
N LEU A 513 -7.64 11.45 -14.11
CA LEU A 513 -7.82 10.01 -14.30
C LEU A 513 -9.24 9.56 -13.96
N GLN A 514 -9.86 10.11 -12.91
CA GLN A 514 -11.20 9.75 -12.46
C GLN A 514 -12.28 10.31 -13.38
N LYS A 515 -12.06 11.47 -13.98
CA LYS A 515 -12.89 11.94 -15.09
C LYS A 515 -12.79 10.95 -16.25
N ALA A 516 -11.58 10.59 -16.66
CA ALA A 516 -11.37 9.69 -17.80
C ALA A 516 -11.95 8.28 -17.57
N SER A 517 -11.87 7.72 -16.36
CA SER A 517 -12.40 6.38 -16.04
C SER A 517 -13.91 6.23 -16.25
N ARG A 518 -14.65 7.33 -16.20
CA ARG A 518 -16.12 7.35 -16.42
C ARG A 518 -16.50 7.20 -17.88
N TYR A 519 -15.57 7.41 -18.80
CA TYR A 519 -15.84 7.37 -20.23
C TYR A 519 -15.40 6.06 -20.88
N PRO A 520 -16.17 5.57 -21.86
CA PRO A 520 -17.39 6.19 -22.39
C PRO A 520 -18.61 5.80 -21.53
N LEU A 521 -19.56 6.73 -21.37
CA LEU A 521 -20.67 6.63 -20.41
C LEU A 521 -21.66 5.50 -20.76
N ASP A 522 -21.73 5.13 -22.03
CA ASP A 522 -22.58 4.09 -22.63
C ASP A 522 -22.04 2.68 -22.43
N LEU A 523 -20.79 2.51 -21.98
CA LEU A 523 -20.22 1.20 -21.68
C LEU A 523 -20.29 0.88 -20.18
N PRO A 524 -20.51 -0.39 -19.79
CA PRO A 524 -20.39 -0.79 -18.40
C PRO A 524 -18.94 -0.71 -17.92
N GLU A 525 -18.74 -0.48 -16.62
CA GLU A 525 -17.41 -0.18 -16.01
C GLU A 525 -16.36 -1.27 -16.32
N ASN A 526 -16.75 -2.53 -16.32
CA ASN A 526 -15.89 -3.68 -16.64
C ASN A 526 -15.40 -3.73 -18.11
N GLN A 527 -15.99 -2.92 -19.01
CA GLN A 527 -15.58 -2.81 -20.41
C GLN A 527 -14.80 -1.51 -20.71
N ARG A 528 -14.70 -0.61 -19.73
CA ARG A 528 -13.94 0.64 -19.83
C ARG A 528 -12.48 0.41 -19.52
N VAL A 529 -11.63 1.08 -20.27
CA VAL A 529 -10.19 1.14 -20.03
C VAL A 529 -9.72 2.57 -20.21
N ILE A 530 -8.60 2.91 -19.60
CA ILE A 530 -8.04 4.25 -19.67
C ILE A 530 -6.72 4.17 -20.44
N VAL A 531 -6.59 4.93 -21.52
CA VAL A 531 -5.32 5.10 -22.22
C VAL A 531 -4.58 6.25 -21.55
N ARG A 532 -3.41 5.97 -20.96
CA ARG A 532 -2.52 6.98 -20.39
C ARG A 532 -1.55 7.46 -21.46
N VAL A 533 -1.44 8.78 -21.61
CA VAL A 533 -0.68 9.41 -22.71
C VAL A 533 0.23 10.52 -22.20
N LYS A 534 1.32 10.80 -22.92
CA LYS A 534 2.03 12.08 -22.86
C LYS A 534 1.55 12.96 -24.00
N VAL A 535 1.26 14.24 -23.72
CA VAL A 535 0.75 15.20 -24.69
C VAL A 535 1.64 16.43 -24.69
N ASN A 536 2.22 16.76 -25.84
CA ASN A 536 2.80 18.08 -26.05
C ASN A 536 1.68 19.05 -26.44
N VAL A 537 1.31 19.97 -25.55
CA VAL A 537 0.12 20.81 -25.76
C VAL A 537 0.30 21.91 -26.80
N GLY A 538 1.53 22.19 -27.24
CA GLY A 538 1.83 23.25 -28.21
C GLY A 538 1.29 24.61 -27.74
N ARG A 539 0.73 25.40 -28.65
CA ARG A 539 0.03 26.64 -28.30
C ARG A 539 -1.36 26.34 -27.76
N VAL A 540 -1.64 26.80 -26.54
CA VAL A 540 -2.91 26.54 -25.86
C VAL A 540 -3.83 27.75 -25.92
N ILE A 541 -5.11 27.50 -26.16
CA ILE A 541 -6.18 28.48 -25.94
C ILE A 541 -7.09 28.05 -24.80
N LYS A 542 -7.33 28.98 -23.89
CA LYS A 542 -8.35 28.86 -22.84
C LYS A 542 -9.73 29.19 -23.42
N ILE A 543 -10.69 28.29 -23.26
CA ILE A 543 -12.08 28.45 -23.69
C ILE A 543 -12.98 28.15 -22.49
N ASP A 544 -13.48 29.19 -21.84
CA ASP A 544 -14.11 29.11 -20.52
C ASP A 544 -15.60 29.53 -20.50
N TYR A 545 -16.24 29.73 -21.66
CA TYR A 545 -17.68 29.94 -21.76
C TYR A 545 -18.26 29.46 -23.10
N GLN A 546 -19.55 29.08 -23.10
CA GLN A 546 -20.23 28.54 -24.27
C GLN A 546 -20.48 29.65 -25.31
N GLY A 547 -20.26 29.34 -26.59
CA GLY A 547 -20.36 30.32 -27.68
C GLY A 547 -19.09 31.16 -27.87
N HIS A 548 -17.97 30.79 -27.25
CA HIS A 548 -16.68 31.46 -27.48
C HIS A 548 -16.37 31.51 -28.99
N PRO A 549 -15.94 32.64 -29.57
CA PRO A 549 -15.76 32.80 -31.03
C PRO A 549 -14.83 31.74 -31.65
N LEU A 550 -13.87 31.25 -30.86
CA LEU A 550 -12.92 30.22 -31.27
C LEU A 550 -13.27 28.81 -30.79
N GLN A 551 -14.42 28.59 -30.14
CA GLN A 551 -14.80 27.30 -29.53
C GLN A 551 -14.64 26.11 -30.49
N LYS A 552 -15.02 26.29 -31.77
CA LYS A 552 -15.01 25.23 -32.79
C LYS A 552 -13.95 25.42 -33.89
N ILE A 553 -13.21 26.53 -33.87
CA ILE A 553 -12.31 26.97 -34.96
C ILE A 553 -10.92 27.41 -34.49
N TRP A 554 -10.56 27.16 -33.23
CA TRP A 554 -9.27 27.54 -32.64
C TRP A 554 -8.06 26.96 -33.40
N TYR A 555 -8.19 25.77 -33.99
CA TYR A 555 -7.15 25.15 -34.80
C TYR A 555 -6.84 25.94 -36.09
N ASP A 556 -7.84 26.59 -36.70
CA ASP A 556 -7.63 27.44 -37.89
C ASP A 556 -6.92 28.75 -37.54
N ARG A 557 -6.87 29.09 -36.24
CA ARG A 557 -6.13 30.24 -35.70
C ARG A 557 -4.74 29.88 -35.18
N GLY A 558 -4.29 28.64 -35.42
CA GLY A 558 -2.93 28.20 -35.10
C GLY A 558 -2.71 27.81 -33.63
N TYR A 559 -3.76 27.41 -32.92
CA TYR A 559 -3.67 26.76 -31.61
C TYR A 559 -3.64 25.24 -31.76
N ASP A 560 -2.86 24.57 -30.93
CA ASP A 560 -2.68 23.12 -30.94
C ASP A 560 -3.57 22.39 -29.94
N THR A 561 -3.93 23.07 -28.83
CA THR A 561 -4.81 22.54 -27.79
C THR A 561 -5.83 23.59 -27.35
N ALA A 562 -7.11 23.22 -27.35
CA ALA A 562 -8.14 23.96 -26.62
C ALA A 562 -8.34 23.36 -25.23
N TRP A 563 -8.45 24.23 -24.22
CA TRP A 563 -8.60 23.84 -22.82
C TRP A 563 -9.73 24.62 -22.14
N CYS A 564 -10.67 23.95 -21.48
CA CYS A 564 -11.52 24.61 -20.48
C CYS A 564 -10.99 24.36 -19.06
N PRO A 565 -10.89 25.41 -18.24
CA PRO A 565 -10.60 25.25 -16.82
C PRO A 565 -11.77 24.59 -16.08
N PRO A 566 -11.52 23.97 -14.91
CA PRO A 566 -12.62 23.51 -14.06
C PRO A 566 -13.52 24.66 -13.63
N ASN A 567 -14.79 24.36 -13.37
CA ASN A 567 -15.80 25.28 -12.83
C ASN A 567 -16.08 26.55 -13.64
N CYS A 568 -15.72 26.59 -14.93
CA CYS A 568 -16.09 27.72 -15.81
C CYS A 568 -17.49 27.63 -16.43
N GLY A 569 -18.22 26.54 -16.17
CA GLY A 569 -19.57 26.33 -16.72
C GLY A 569 -19.60 25.77 -18.14
N MET A 570 -18.44 25.48 -18.75
CA MET A 570 -18.37 24.86 -20.09
C MET A 570 -18.89 23.43 -20.14
N VAL A 571 -18.56 22.60 -19.13
CA VAL A 571 -19.01 21.21 -19.04
C VAL A 571 -19.93 21.00 -17.85
N PRO A 572 -21.00 20.17 -17.96
CA PRO A 572 -21.90 19.89 -16.85
C PRO A 572 -21.23 19.31 -15.61
N SER A 573 -20.11 18.61 -15.79
CA SER A 573 -19.36 18.00 -14.69
C SER A 573 -18.53 19.00 -13.87
N GLY A 574 -18.35 20.24 -14.35
CA GLY A 574 -17.45 21.22 -13.74
C GLY A 574 -15.96 20.88 -13.82
N LEU A 575 -15.57 19.82 -14.54
CA LEU A 575 -14.18 19.34 -14.62
C LEU A 575 -13.49 19.84 -15.90
N GLU A 576 -12.18 20.08 -15.87
CA GLU A 576 -11.46 20.52 -17.08
C GLU A 576 -11.52 19.54 -18.24
N GLU A 577 -11.37 20.05 -19.45
CA GLU A 577 -11.32 19.25 -20.68
C GLU A 577 -10.29 19.82 -21.65
N ASN A 578 -9.55 18.93 -22.29
CA ASN A 578 -8.54 19.28 -23.30
C ASN A 578 -8.95 18.66 -24.63
N CYS A 579 -8.86 19.42 -25.70
CA CYS A 579 -9.00 18.94 -27.06
C CYS A 579 -7.73 19.26 -27.84
N VAL A 580 -7.02 18.22 -28.26
CA VAL A 580 -5.76 18.33 -29.01
C VAL A 580 -6.05 18.15 -30.50
N TRP A 581 -5.57 19.08 -31.33
CA TRP A 581 -5.88 19.09 -32.76
C TRP A 581 -5.15 17.98 -33.51
N ASP A 582 -3.82 17.95 -33.35
CA ASP A 582 -2.95 17.01 -34.05
C ASP A 582 -2.62 15.81 -33.15
N SER A 583 -3.12 14.62 -33.52
CA SER A 583 -2.89 13.40 -32.76
C SER A 583 -1.42 12.97 -32.70
N ARG A 584 -0.55 13.48 -33.59
CA ARG A 584 0.90 13.24 -33.54
C ARG A 584 1.57 13.84 -32.30
N ARG A 585 0.90 14.77 -31.62
CA ARG A 585 1.36 15.35 -30.34
C ARG A 585 1.09 14.45 -29.13
N ILE A 586 0.44 13.30 -29.34
CA ILE A 586 0.01 12.38 -28.28
C ILE A 586 0.80 11.07 -28.38
N THR A 587 1.59 10.77 -27.33
CA THR A 587 2.31 9.50 -27.20
C THR A 587 1.57 8.60 -26.20
N VAL A 588 1.13 7.42 -26.65
CA VAL A 588 0.55 6.40 -25.76
C VAL A 588 1.66 5.82 -24.86
N ILE A 589 1.41 5.78 -23.55
CA ILE A 589 2.30 5.16 -22.56
C ILE A 589 1.85 3.73 -22.30
N ASP A 590 0.64 3.57 -21.78
CA ASP A 590 0.03 2.28 -21.47
C ASP A 590 -1.50 2.38 -21.38
N VAL A 591 -2.13 1.23 -21.13
CA VAL A 591 -3.57 1.11 -20.88
C VAL A 591 -3.77 0.63 -19.45
N ILE A 592 -4.52 1.41 -18.70
CA ILE A 592 -4.90 1.15 -17.31
C ILE A 592 -6.27 0.46 -17.34
N HIS A 593 -6.35 -0.68 -16.66
CA HIS A 593 -7.61 -1.39 -16.43
C HIS A 593 -8.09 -1.04 -15.02
N PRO A 594 -9.17 -0.26 -14.86
CA PRO A 594 -9.75 -0.04 -13.54
C PRO A 594 -10.27 -1.40 -13.01
N ASN A 595 -9.56 -1.95 -12.02
CA ASN A 595 -9.91 -3.12 -11.20
C ASN A 595 -10.98 -4.09 -11.76
N MET A 596 -10.57 -5.05 -12.60
CA MET A 596 -11.28 -6.33 -12.68
C MET A 596 -10.95 -7.12 -11.40
N ARG A 597 -11.82 -7.04 -10.39
CA ARG A 597 -11.85 -8.05 -9.32
C ARG A 597 -12.61 -9.26 -9.85
N ALA A 598 -12.06 -10.44 -9.60
CA ALA A 598 -12.70 -11.72 -9.85
C ALA A 598 -14.09 -11.74 -9.21
N GLU A 599 -15.13 -11.81 -10.04
CA GLU A 599 -16.24 -12.77 -9.99
C GLU A 599 -17.31 -12.32 -10.99
N ASP A 600 -17.34 -12.99 -12.14
CA ASP A 600 -18.56 -13.40 -12.82
C ASP A 600 -18.17 -14.63 -13.66
N ASN A 601 -18.16 -15.79 -13.00
CA ASN A 601 -18.52 -17.01 -13.69
C ASN A 601 -20.03 -16.91 -13.92
N LEU A 602 -20.48 -16.91 -15.19
CA LEU A 602 -21.50 -17.87 -15.62
C LEU A 602 -21.72 -17.87 -17.15
N SER A 603 -21.50 -19.07 -17.68
CA SER A 603 -22.21 -19.71 -18.80
C SER A 603 -21.79 -19.39 -20.24
N ALA A 604 -21.41 -20.49 -20.90
CA ALA A 604 -21.74 -20.88 -22.27
C ALA A 604 -21.62 -19.84 -23.40
N GLY A 605 -20.53 -19.95 -24.16
CA GLY A 605 -20.56 -19.69 -25.60
C GLY A 605 -20.10 -18.30 -26.06
N ALA A 606 -18.80 -18.02 -26.04
CA ALA A 606 -18.14 -17.11 -27.00
C ALA A 606 -16.60 -17.36 -27.04
N PRO A 607 -15.93 -17.15 -28.20
CA PRO A 607 -14.77 -17.98 -28.60
C PRO A 607 -13.38 -17.46 -28.17
N PRO A 608 -12.38 -18.35 -28.03
CA PRO A 608 -10.98 -17.99 -27.83
C PRO A 608 -10.34 -17.37 -29.09
N CYS A 609 -9.18 -16.73 -28.90
CA CYS A 609 -8.55 -15.75 -29.80
C CYS A 609 -8.66 -16.01 -31.33
N LEU A 610 -9.15 -14.98 -32.04
CA LEU A 610 -9.34 -14.93 -33.51
C LEU A 610 -8.07 -15.19 -34.34
N GLU A 611 -6.86 -15.07 -33.76
CA GLU A 611 -5.58 -15.29 -34.46
C GLU A 611 -5.24 -16.77 -34.68
N SER A 612 -5.82 -17.68 -33.90
CA SER A 612 -5.51 -19.11 -34.00
C SER A 612 -6.11 -19.78 -35.26
N TYR A 613 -7.16 -19.19 -35.84
CA TYR A 613 -7.91 -19.69 -37.01
C TYR A 613 -7.42 -19.17 -38.37
N ARG A 614 -6.51 -18.20 -38.41
CA ARG A 614 -5.95 -17.68 -39.68
C ARG A 614 -4.72 -18.48 -40.09
N GLU A 615 -4.55 -18.83 -41.36
CA GLU A 615 -3.37 -19.55 -41.83
C GLU A 615 -2.07 -18.77 -41.48
N PRO A 616 -1.03 -19.47 -40.97
CA PRO A 616 0.28 -18.85 -40.77
C PRO A 616 0.91 -18.51 -42.13
N ALA A 617 1.55 -17.35 -42.21
CA ALA A 617 2.23 -16.84 -43.40
C ALA A 617 3.74 -17.04 -43.27
N ASP A 618 4.38 -17.42 -44.38
CA ASP A 618 5.81 -17.71 -44.45
C ASP A 618 6.67 -16.51 -44.01
N GLY A 619 7.73 -16.80 -43.27
CA GLY A 619 8.69 -15.79 -42.79
C GLY A 619 8.18 -14.87 -41.68
N LYS A 620 6.92 -15.02 -41.23
CA LYS A 620 6.35 -14.17 -40.18
C LYS A 620 6.59 -14.73 -38.77
N VAL A 621 6.91 -13.84 -37.82
CA VAL A 621 7.10 -14.20 -36.42
C VAL A 621 5.76 -14.21 -35.69
N TYR A 622 5.46 -15.33 -35.03
CA TYR A 622 4.24 -15.51 -34.24
C TYR A 622 4.58 -15.65 -32.76
N ARG A 623 3.76 -15.04 -31.89
CA ARG A 623 3.75 -15.39 -30.47
C ARG A 623 2.99 -16.71 -30.33
N MET A 624 3.66 -17.72 -29.77
CA MET A 624 3.09 -19.04 -29.56
C MET A 624 3.32 -19.48 -28.11
N TYR A 625 2.54 -20.44 -27.66
CA TYR A 625 2.43 -20.88 -26.28
C TYR A 625 2.64 -22.39 -26.19
N HIS A 626 3.46 -22.83 -25.25
CA HIS A 626 3.68 -24.24 -24.93
C HIS A 626 3.11 -24.56 -23.56
N GLY A 627 2.20 -25.53 -23.50
CA GLY A 627 1.68 -26.04 -22.23
C GLY A 627 2.60 -27.10 -21.65
N THR A 628 3.11 -26.88 -20.44
CA THR A 628 3.93 -27.86 -19.74
C THR A 628 3.93 -27.63 -18.23
N SER A 629 4.53 -28.52 -17.47
CA SER A 629 4.65 -28.38 -16.01
C SER A 629 5.64 -27.26 -15.64
N ARG A 630 5.47 -26.60 -14.49
CA ARG A 630 6.43 -25.57 -14.02
C ARG A 630 7.88 -26.06 -14.01
N LYS A 631 8.10 -27.32 -13.61
CA LYS A 631 9.42 -27.98 -13.62
C LYS A 631 9.98 -28.13 -15.03
N THR A 632 9.15 -28.42 -16.02
CA THR A 632 9.58 -28.58 -17.42
C THR A 632 9.75 -27.24 -18.11
N ALA A 633 8.90 -26.24 -17.80
CA ALA A 633 9.05 -24.87 -18.27
C ALA A 633 10.39 -24.28 -17.81
N ALA A 634 10.75 -24.43 -16.53
CA ALA A 634 12.05 -24.00 -16.01
C ALA A 634 13.23 -24.70 -16.71
N LYS A 635 13.08 -25.98 -17.08
CA LYS A 635 14.11 -26.69 -17.88
C LYS A 635 14.21 -26.16 -19.31
N ILE A 636 13.09 -25.82 -19.95
CA ILE A 636 13.05 -25.24 -21.30
C ILE A 636 13.64 -23.83 -21.29
N GLU A 637 13.37 -23.02 -20.27
CA GLU A 637 13.96 -21.69 -20.11
C GLU A 637 15.49 -21.76 -19.97
N TRP A 638 15.99 -22.76 -19.25
CA TRP A 638 17.43 -22.93 -19.04
C TRP A 638 18.17 -23.57 -20.23
N GLN A 639 17.55 -24.55 -20.91
CA GLN A 639 18.24 -25.39 -21.91
C GLN A 639 17.70 -25.25 -23.33
N GLY A 640 16.69 -24.41 -23.53
CA GLY A 640 15.93 -24.35 -24.77
C GLY A 640 14.98 -25.55 -24.93
N PHE A 641 14.14 -25.49 -25.97
CA PHE A 641 13.27 -26.61 -26.31
C PHE A 641 14.09 -27.78 -26.86
N ARG A 642 13.80 -29.00 -26.36
CA ARG A 642 14.26 -30.24 -26.99
C ARG A 642 13.19 -30.74 -27.95
N LEU A 643 13.61 -31.21 -29.12
CA LEU A 643 12.70 -31.79 -30.11
C LEU A 643 12.00 -33.01 -29.51
N SER A 644 10.67 -33.01 -29.51
CA SER A 644 9.89 -34.19 -29.15
C SER A 644 10.06 -35.25 -30.22
N SER A 645 10.34 -36.50 -29.84
CA SER A 645 10.37 -37.66 -30.74
C SER A 645 8.98 -38.22 -31.01
N GLN A 646 7.95 -37.75 -30.29
CA GLN A 646 6.57 -38.21 -30.42
C GLN A 646 5.62 -37.03 -30.55
N GLY A 647 4.83 -37.04 -31.62
CA GLY A 647 3.70 -36.14 -31.82
C GLY A 647 3.12 -36.25 -33.23
N MET A 648 1.91 -35.72 -33.42
CA MET A 648 1.08 -35.97 -34.61
C MET A 648 1.65 -35.40 -35.92
N LEU A 649 2.60 -34.48 -35.85
CA LEU A 649 3.24 -33.83 -37.01
C LEU A 649 4.73 -34.20 -37.14
N GLY A 650 5.17 -35.27 -36.46
CA GLY A 650 6.55 -35.75 -36.48
C GLY A 650 7.46 -35.12 -35.43
N ARG A 651 8.78 -35.17 -35.66
CA ARG A 651 9.79 -34.72 -34.69
C ARG A 651 9.84 -33.19 -34.66
N GLY A 652 9.53 -32.58 -33.52
CA GLY A 652 9.38 -31.12 -33.46
C GLY A 652 9.03 -30.58 -32.08
N VAL A 653 8.92 -29.25 -31.98
CA VAL A 653 8.40 -28.55 -30.80
C VAL A 653 6.95 -28.18 -31.05
N TYR A 654 6.07 -28.63 -30.17
CA TYR A 654 4.62 -28.43 -30.31
C TYR A 654 4.19 -27.17 -29.58
N LEU A 655 3.77 -26.15 -30.34
CA LEU A 655 3.37 -24.84 -29.84
C LEU A 655 1.98 -24.46 -30.38
N SER A 656 1.19 -23.74 -29.58
CA SER A 656 -0.15 -23.30 -29.93
C SER A 656 -0.20 -21.77 -30.00
N ARG A 657 -0.89 -21.19 -30.99
CA ARG A 657 -1.21 -19.74 -30.99
C ARG A 657 -2.31 -19.36 -30.01
N ASP A 658 -3.02 -20.36 -29.48
CA ASP A 658 -4.03 -20.22 -28.45
C ASP A 658 -3.45 -20.62 -27.08
N LEU A 659 -3.40 -19.64 -26.16
CA LEU A 659 -2.91 -19.79 -24.80
C LEU A 659 -3.80 -20.71 -23.96
N GLN A 660 -5.13 -20.67 -24.13
CA GLN A 660 -6.05 -21.54 -23.40
C GLN A 660 -5.93 -23.00 -23.88
N LYS A 661 -5.73 -23.20 -25.18
CA LYS A 661 -5.41 -24.52 -25.71
C LYS A 661 -4.06 -24.99 -25.16
N ALA A 662 -3.05 -24.12 -25.15
CA ALA A 662 -1.73 -24.42 -24.60
C ALA A 662 -1.82 -24.83 -23.13
N SER A 663 -2.50 -24.07 -22.28
CA SER A 663 -2.57 -24.31 -20.84
C SER A 663 -3.22 -25.64 -20.44
N ARG A 664 -3.94 -26.29 -21.36
CA ARG A 664 -4.57 -27.61 -21.16
C ARG A 664 -3.69 -28.80 -21.51
N TYR A 665 -2.58 -28.60 -22.24
CA TYR A 665 -1.68 -29.70 -22.61
C TYR A 665 -0.90 -30.39 -21.48
N PRO A 666 -0.63 -29.80 -20.31
CA PRO A 666 -0.28 -30.59 -19.13
C PRO A 666 -1.53 -31.31 -18.59
N LEU A 667 -2.09 -32.22 -19.40
CA LEU A 667 -3.37 -32.91 -19.18
C LEU A 667 -3.43 -33.68 -17.85
N ASN A 668 -2.26 -33.99 -17.26
CA ASN A 668 -2.12 -34.79 -16.05
C ASN A 668 -1.75 -33.95 -14.81
N LEU A 669 -1.86 -32.62 -14.86
CA LEU A 669 -1.60 -31.74 -13.72
C LEU A 669 -2.86 -31.00 -13.30
N PRO A 670 -3.10 -30.82 -11.98
CA PRO A 670 -4.19 -29.99 -11.48
C PRO A 670 -4.03 -28.54 -11.96
N GLU A 671 -5.12 -27.77 -12.02
CA GLU A 671 -5.19 -26.42 -12.60
C GLU A 671 -4.29 -25.35 -11.92
N ASN A 672 -3.61 -25.68 -10.80
CA ASN A 672 -2.88 -24.73 -9.93
C ASN A 672 -1.35 -24.70 -10.16
#